data_AF-A0A9N9MQI0-F1
#
_entry.id   AF-A0A9N9MQI0-F1
#
_cell.length_a   1.000
_cell.length_b   1.000
_cell.length_c   1.000
_cell.angle_alpha   90.00
_cell.angle_beta   90.00
_cell.angle_gamma   90.00
#
_symmetry.space_group_name_H-M   'P 1'
#
loop_
_entity.id
_entity.type
_entity.pdbx_description
1 polymer ?
#
loop_
_entity_poly.entity_id
_entity_poly.type
_entity_poly.pdbx_seq_one_letter_code
_entity_poly.pdbx_strand_id
1 'polypeptide(L)'
;MSTTQKSEQPGNAVLSPDHPLLQTFQAALKEHFLSQINCLKNEIFECETESKKKNEETEQIAVQAHEVQQMVCQHHKSLEELINNVQTIVAARQEVENKLQEKKLTFKKANEELLEHEKLNLDLQNEISSVNLLISQISEWETKIESELTVNQRIAAKARKDNLKFSEEKRKQDVRIYNLMRTIWKLQAEIDTMNMQLKLKETEREELEQTVALGNTNLEALQAEQRCLMHSWSSVVVAIGNRDRIVENLVAEINKVQEETKAKISEMDQIKKLAKKEMNENQRLAIIKARAELDISNCKRLLDEESMKYNEFAKDISELQAIVEQTDSDVHNLSEEVYQKELAISNLTKEVHKINSTKFELEKQLLGTLEVKAANDTVCESLYRQLNSLKEKGKDLEIIMTEAENKLSKSLSQMETEKYNNEGREMNLTEMKKLKNDLEKEADSIEVEKNKYQMALMKKENHITELSDKLEKTLEKMQIKILLSPQEIRLNSLEKQIKETQDKIKDLQIFWMREERNVLSMSQEKQEQIQKLNLLKKENFILQQKNLKISQEIENYKKQEEKTLHNINHLQNKTSILCDQLNKKKNTKINLDKTNYHLQFEFDGKLKEAELEYLKIEADIAEIEEQKIALSKKLIEINRKALEWDKKVKLVNETKAEMRGSQGPSSEIINMKQEIQRMNVIYSQLKKAQEKIVKDLELCVIRRDAIFTVANARQTKSKASEQKLRINNTRKMDDLRNKIKQIQNEIKNIKEKSASVEAQIRLIEHEIQKTKDDISFDENYEKSLRDEIETSKTQRQLKFEILVILQRKLNMYRELAANRQPYLHTKRHNLQAEYEYHKDLNNRLCTILKNLLSDFPNHFHLFTRLYNTVSISKYFGNLEIGSQ
;
A
#
# COMPACT_ATOMS: atom_id res chain seq x y z
N MET A 1 -64.07 42.51 -191.81
CA MET A 1 -65.03 42.98 -192.85
C MET A 1 -64.82 44.47 -193.05
N SER A 2 -65.17 45.00 -194.24
CA SER A 2 -65.69 46.35 -194.57
C SER A 2 -65.23 47.58 -193.75
N THR A 3 -64.82 48.74 -194.32
CA THR A 3 -64.81 49.16 -195.74
C THR A 3 -63.91 50.39 -195.98
N THR A 4 -63.74 50.71 -197.27
CA THR A 4 -63.32 51.98 -197.92
C THR A 4 -63.87 53.29 -197.29
N GLN A 5 -63.43 54.53 -197.61
CA GLN A 5 -63.14 55.06 -198.97
C GLN A 5 -62.47 56.47 -199.04
N LYS A 6 -61.67 56.67 -200.11
CA LYS A 6 -61.35 57.90 -200.91
C LYS A 6 -61.37 59.34 -200.32
N SER A 7 -60.34 60.12 -200.68
CA SER A 7 -60.36 61.29 -201.60
C SER A 7 -59.05 62.10 -201.48
N GLU A 8 -58.74 63.10 -202.31
CA GLU A 8 -58.39 63.13 -203.75
C GLU A 8 -57.82 64.55 -204.01
N GLN A 9 -56.54 64.67 -204.44
CA GLN A 9 -55.97 65.83 -205.17
C GLN A 9 -55.84 67.21 -204.43
N PRO A 10 -55.30 68.29 -205.05
CA PRO A 10 -53.90 68.40 -205.53
C PRO A 10 -53.19 69.76 -205.25
N GLY A 11 -51.89 69.86 -205.60
CA GLY A 11 -51.41 71.00 -206.40
C GLY A 11 -50.30 71.92 -205.86
N ASN A 12 -49.25 72.07 -206.70
CA ASN A 12 -48.43 73.29 -206.94
C ASN A 12 -47.44 73.80 -205.84
N ALA A 13 -46.23 74.28 -206.19
CA ALA A 13 -45.50 74.20 -207.48
C ALA A 13 -43.97 74.40 -207.36
N VAL A 14 -43.24 73.48 -208.01
CA VAL A 14 -42.04 73.67 -208.85
C VAL A 14 -40.88 74.56 -208.36
N LEU A 15 -39.78 73.89 -207.99
CA LEU A 15 -38.55 73.93 -208.78
C LEU A 15 -38.16 72.48 -209.13
N SER A 16 -37.54 72.26 -210.31
CA SER A 16 -37.29 70.92 -210.89
C SER A 16 -35.93 70.32 -210.48
N PRO A 17 -35.71 68.99 -210.62
CA PRO A 17 -35.16 68.23 -209.50
C PRO A 17 -33.64 68.07 -209.44
N ASP A 18 -32.93 68.28 -210.54
CA ASP A 18 -31.53 67.84 -210.71
C ASP A 18 -30.52 68.94 -210.34
N HIS A 19 -30.42 69.26 -209.05
CA HIS A 19 -29.27 70.01 -208.51
C HIS A 19 -28.61 69.25 -207.35
N PRO A 20 -27.30 68.95 -207.41
CA PRO A 20 -26.64 67.89 -206.62
C PRO A 20 -26.36 68.23 -205.13
N LEU A 21 -27.21 69.02 -204.48
CA LEU A 21 -27.06 69.47 -203.09
C LEU A 21 -28.24 69.12 -202.17
N LEU A 22 -29.32 68.53 -202.69
CA LEU A 22 -30.55 68.24 -201.92
C LEU A 22 -30.79 66.76 -201.57
N GLN A 23 -29.99 65.84 -202.11
CA GLN A 23 -30.23 64.40 -202.00
C GLN A 23 -29.95 63.81 -200.61
N THR A 24 -29.00 64.38 -199.85
CA THR A 24 -28.55 63.85 -198.55
C THR A 24 -29.54 64.13 -197.41
N PHE A 25 -30.12 65.33 -197.36
CA PHE A 25 -31.03 65.73 -196.27
C PHE A 25 -32.34 64.92 -196.25
N GLN A 26 -32.81 64.48 -197.43
CA GLN A 26 -34.01 63.66 -197.56
C GLN A 26 -33.83 62.21 -197.06
N ALA A 27 -32.60 61.72 -196.92
CA ALA A 27 -32.32 60.38 -196.40
C ALA A 27 -32.44 60.33 -194.87
N ALA A 28 -31.74 61.21 -194.16
CA ALA A 28 -31.65 61.19 -192.69
C ALA A 28 -33.03 61.34 -192.00
N LEU A 29 -33.93 62.17 -192.56
CA LEU A 29 -35.27 62.35 -192.02
C LEU A 29 -36.13 61.07 -192.09
N LYS A 30 -35.87 60.21 -193.09
CA LYS A 30 -36.62 58.97 -193.32
C LYS A 30 -36.20 57.84 -192.38
N GLU A 31 -34.96 57.87 -191.92
CA GLU A 31 -34.39 56.87 -190.99
C GLU A 31 -34.85 57.10 -189.54
N HIS A 32 -34.92 58.36 -189.09
CA HIS A 32 -35.42 58.71 -187.74
C HIS A 32 -36.81 58.13 -187.45
N PHE A 33 -37.76 58.27 -188.39
CA PHE A 33 -39.11 57.74 -188.21
C PHE A 33 -39.17 56.21 -188.21
N LEU A 34 -38.27 55.51 -188.90
CA LEU A 34 -38.17 54.05 -188.84
C LEU A 34 -37.60 53.57 -187.49
N SER A 35 -36.63 54.30 -186.92
CA SER A 35 -36.10 54.01 -185.59
C SER A 35 -37.18 54.13 -184.50
N GLN A 36 -37.95 55.24 -184.50
CA GLN A 36 -39.05 55.45 -183.54
C GLN A 36 -40.14 54.37 -183.59
N ILE A 37 -40.47 53.86 -184.78
CA ILE A 37 -41.44 52.76 -184.95
C ILE A 37 -40.91 51.44 -184.37
N ASN A 38 -39.60 51.22 -184.37
CA ASN A 38 -38.99 50.03 -183.76
C ASN A 38 -38.86 50.16 -182.23
N CYS A 39 -38.56 51.34 -181.68
CA CYS A 39 -38.58 51.57 -180.23
C CYS A 39 -39.96 51.23 -179.63
N LEU A 40 -41.05 51.77 -180.20
CA LEU A 40 -42.41 51.51 -179.73
C LEU A 40 -42.82 50.02 -179.83
N LYS A 41 -42.24 49.25 -180.77
CA LYS A 41 -42.45 47.79 -180.84
C LYS A 41 -41.68 47.04 -179.76
N ASN A 42 -40.46 47.47 -179.46
CA ASN A 42 -39.65 46.89 -178.39
C ASN A 42 -40.26 47.17 -177.02
N GLU A 43 -40.75 48.39 -176.76
CA GLU A 43 -41.43 48.76 -175.51
C GLU A 43 -42.69 47.91 -175.25
N ILE A 44 -43.47 47.59 -176.29
CA ILE A 44 -44.62 46.67 -176.18
C ILE A 44 -44.16 45.25 -175.82
N PHE A 45 -43.10 44.75 -176.45
CA PHE A 45 -42.56 43.42 -176.14
C PHE A 45 -41.95 43.36 -174.73
N GLU A 46 -41.24 44.41 -174.31
CA GLU A 46 -40.69 44.52 -172.95
C GLU A 46 -41.82 44.50 -171.91
N CYS A 47 -42.89 45.29 -172.08
CA CYS A 47 -44.08 45.25 -171.22
C CYS A 47 -44.73 43.84 -171.14
N GLU A 48 -44.85 43.11 -172.26
CA GLU A 48 -45.37 41.73 -172.23
C GLU A 48 -44.46 40.75 -171.47
N THR A 49 -43.13 40.91 -171.56
CA THR A 49 -42.19 40.09 -170.77
C THR A 49 -42.14 40.49 -169.30
N GLU A 50 -42.30 41.77 -168.97
CA GLU A 50 -42.32 42.28 -167.60
C GLU A 50 -43.59 41.85 -166.87
N SER A 51 -44.75 41.84 -167.55
CA SER A 51 -45.99 41.28 -167.02
C SER A 51 -45.86 39.79 -166.65
N LYS A 52 -45.13 38.99 -167.44
CA LYS A 52 -44.87 37.57 -167.12
C LYS A 52 -43.95 37.42 -165.91
N LYS A 53 -42.84 38.17 -165.87
CA LYS A 53 -41.94 38.22 -164.71
C LYS A 53 -42.67 38.65 -163.43
N LYS A 54 -43.63 39.57 -163.50
CA LYS A 54 -44.41 39.99 -162.33
C LYS A 54 -45.31 38.87 -161.78
N ASN A 55 -45.89 38.02 -162.64
CA ASN A 55 -46.58 36.82 -162.16
C ASN A 55 -45.61 35.83 -161.50
N GLU A 56 -44.47 35.54 -162.13
CA GLU A 56 -43.42 34.66 -161.57
C GLU A 56 -42.90 35.19 -160.21
N GLU A 57 -42.71 36.51 -160.07
CA GLU A 57 -42.38 37.15 -158.79
C GLU A 57 -43.50 36.96 -157.75
N THR A 58 -44.78 37.10 -158.11
CA THR A 58 -45.88 36.89 -157.15
C THR A 58 -46.01 35.43 -156.70
N GLU A 59 -45.74 34.46 -157.58
CA GLU A 59 -45.69 33.04 -157.22
C GLU A 59 -44.49 32.74 -156.30
N GLN A 60 -43.31 33.31 -156.57
CA GLN A 60 -42.16 33.20 -155.68
C GLN A 60 -42.40 33.83 -154.30
N ILE A 61 -43.07 34.99 -154.24
CA ILE A 61 -43.45 35.63 -152.97
C ILE A 61 -44.48 34.79 -152.21
N ALA A 62 -45.43 34.13 -152.90
CA ALA A 62 -46.37 33.22 -152.27
C ALA A 62 -45.68 31.98 -151.68
N VAL A 63 -44.70 31.40 -152.38
CA VAL A 63 -43.86 30.31 -151.86
C VAL A 63 -43.06 30.75 -150.64
N GLN A 64 -42.35 31.88 -150.71
CA GLN A 64 -41.58 32.43 -149.58
C GLN A 64 -42.46 32.74 -148.36
N ALA A 65 -43.68 33.25 -148.57
CA ALA A 65 -44.64 33.44 -147.49
C ALA A 65 -45.04 32.11 -146.83
N HIS A 66 -45.24 31.05 -147.63
CA HIS A 66 -45.57 29.72 -147.12
C HIS A 66 -44.40 29.04 -146.40
N GLU A 67 -43.16 29.24 -146.85
CA GLU A 67 -41.93 28.81 -146.16
C GLU A 67 -41.77 29.54 -144.81
N VAL A 68 -41.94 30.86 -144.77
CA VAL A 68 -41.91 31.65 -143.52
C VAL A 68 -43.01 31.19 -142.57
N GLN A 69 -44.22 30.90 -143.07
CA GLN A 69 -45.31 30.38 -142.25
C GLN A 69 -45.00 28.97 -141.71
N GLN A 70 -44.32 28.12 -142.49
CA GLN A 70 -43.83 26.82 -142.01
C GLN A 70 -42.76 26.98 -140.92
N MET A 71 -41.82 27.92 -141.07
CA MET A 71 -40.81 28.24 -140.05
C MET A 71 -41.44 28.78 -138.76
N VAL A 72 -42.46 29.63 -138.85
CA VAL A 72 -43.23 30.10 -137.68
C VAL A 72 -43.92 28.93 -136.96
N CYS A 73 -44.52 27.99 -137.70
CA CYS A 73 -45.10 26.78 -137.11
C CYS A 73 -44.06 25.86 -136.47
N GLN A 74 -42.83 25.77 -136.99
CA GLN A 74 -41.74 25.05 -136.34
C GLN A 74 -41.33 25.75 -135.02
N HIS A 75 -41.13 27.06 -135.05
CA HIS A 75 -40.78 27.83 -133.85
C HIS A 75 -41.88 27.81 -132.77
N HIS A 76 -43.16 27.75 -133.16
CA HIS A 76 -44.26 27.59 -132.19
C HIS A 76 -44.17 26.25 -131.47
N LYS A 77 -43.94 25.14 -132.21
CA LYS A 77 -43.73 23.81 -131.60
C LYS A 77 -42.52 23.78 -130.67
N SER A 78 -41.40 24.37 -131.07
CA SER A 78 -40.23 24.48 -130.18
C SER A 78 -40.48 25.33 -128.94
N LEU A 79 -41.39 26.32 -129.00
CA LEU A 79 -41.82 27.06 -127.82
C LEU A 79 -42.76 26.23 -126.92
N GLU A 80 -43.68 25.45 -127.48
CA GLU A 80 -44.51 24.49 -126.74
C GLU A 80 -43.65 23.43 -126.04
N GLU A 81 -42.65 22.86 -126.75
CA GLU A 81 -41.65 21.96 -126.19
C GLU A 81 -40.86 22.61 -125.04
N LEU A 82 -40.40 23.86 -125.19
CA LEU A 82 -39.71 24.59 -124.13
C LEU A 82 -40.63 24.90 -122.94
N ILE A 83 -41.89 25.25 -123.17
CA ILE A 83 -42.88 25.47 -122.11
C ILE A 83 -43.14 24.17 -121.33
N ASN A 84 -43.33 23.05 -122.03
CA ASN A 84 -43.49 21.73 -121.42
C ASN A 84 -42.24 21.32 -120.62
N ASN A 85 -41.04 21.59 -121.14
CA ASN A 85 -39.78 21.36 -120.43
C ASN A 85 -39.63 22.25 -119.18
N VAL A 86 -40.10 23.50 -119.21
CA VAL A 86 -40.14 24.36 -118.01
C VAL A 86 -41.15 23.84 -117.00
N GLN A 87 -42.33 23.37 -117.43
CA GLN A 87 -43.33 22.78 -116.54
C GLN A 87 -42.84 21.50 -115.85
N THR A 88 -42.17 20.59 -116.58
CA THR A 88 -41.60 19.38 -115.98
C THR A 88 -40.45 19.69 -115.03
N ILE A 89 -39.59 20.68 -115.34
CA ILE A 89 -38.53 21.15 -114.43
C ILE A 89 -39.12 21.78 -113.15
N VAL A 90 -40.19 22.57 -113.27
CA VAL A 90 -40.88 23.16 -112.10
C VAL A 90 -41.53 22.07 -111.24
N ALA A 91 -42.21 21.09 -111.85
CA ALA A 91 -42.79 19.95 -111.14
C ALA A 91 -41.72 19.12 -110.41
N ALA A 92 -40.63 18.77 -111.10
CA ALA A 92 -39.51 18.04 -110.51
C ALA A 92 -38.82 18.82 -109.38
N ARG A 93 -38.64 20.15 -109.53
CA ARG A 93 -38.16 21.00 -108.42
C ARG A 93 -39.10 20.91 -107.23
N GLN A 94 -40.41 21.06 -107.44
CA GLN A 94 -41.37 21.10 -106.34
C GLN A 94 -41.50 19.73 -105.66
N GLU A 95 -41.36 18.63 -106.38
CA GLU A 95 -41.26 17.28 -105.81
C GLU A 95 -39.99 17.14 -104.92
N VAL A 96 -38.83 17.63 -105.38
CA VAL A 96 -37.59 17.66 -104.57
C VAL A 96 -37.71 18.59 -103.36
N GLU A 97 -38.39 19.73 -103.50
CA GLU A 97 -38.58 20.70 -102.43
C GLU A 97 -39.55 20.17 -101.35
N ASN A 98 -40.60 19.45 -101.75
CA ASN A 98 -41.48 18.70 -100.84
C ASN A 98 -40.71 17.60 -100.11
N LYS A 99 -39.95 16.75 -100.81
CA LYS A 99 -39.09 15.71 -100.21
C LYS A 99 -38.05 16.31 -99.25
N LEU A 100 -37.53 17.50 -99.54
CA LEU A 100 -36.62 18.23 -98.65
C LEU A 100 -37.34 18.77 -97.40
N GLN A 101 -38.60 19.21 -97.51
CA GLN A 101 -39.42 19.59 -96.35
C GLN A 101 -39.75 18.37 -95.49
N GLU A 102 -40.17 17.25 -96.08
CA GLU A 102 -40.38 15.97 -95.38
C GLU A 102 -39.11 15.53 -94.64
N LYS A 103 -37.95 15.53 -95.30
CA LYS A 103 -36.68 15.16 -94.66
C LYS A 103 -36.26 16.12 -93.55
N LYS A 104 -36.54 17.43 -93.68
CA LYS A 104 -36.34 18.40 -92.60
C LYS A 104 -37.28 18.15 -91.42
N LEU A 105 -38.52 17.75 -91.66
CA LEU A 105 -39.47 17.39 -90.59
C LEU A 105 -39.07 16.09 -89.89
N THR A 106 -38.64 15.05 -90.63
CA THR A 106 -38.12 13.82 -90.00
C THR A 106 -36.82 14.06 -89.24
N PHE A 107 -35.94 14.94 -89.74
CA PHE A 107 -34.71 15.30 -89.03
C PHE A 107 -35.00 16.09 -87.74
N LYS A 108 -35.96 17.04 -87.77
CA LYS A 108 -36.41 17.73 -86.56
C LYS A 108 -36.94 16.75 -85.51
N LYS A 109 -37.84 15.86 -85.88
CA LYS A 109 -38.37 14.82 -84.98
C LYS A 109 -37.26 13.95 -84.40
N ALA A 110 -36.36 13.43 -85.23
CA ALA A 110 -35.23 12.64 -84.75
C ALA A 110 -34.28 13.42 -83.83
N ASN A 111 -34.14 14.74 -84.01
CA ASN A 111 -33.36 15.61 -83.12
C ASN A 111 -34.11 15.95 -81.82
N GLU A 112 -35.44 16.04 -81.86
CA GLU A 112 -36.31 16.23 -80.69
C GLU A 112 -36.31 14.95 -79.84
N GLU A 113 -36.48 13.77 -80.47
CA GLU A 113 -36.31 12.43 -79.90
C GLU A 113 -34.90 12.21 -79.32
N LEU A 114 -33.84 12.63 -80.02
CA LEU A 114 -32.46 12.59 -79.50
C LEU A 114 -32.31 13.43 -78.22
N LEU A 115 -32.82 14.67 -78.21
CA LEU A 115 -32.75 15.55 -77.04
C LEU A 115 -33.59 15.05 -75.86
N GLU A 116 -34.65 14.29 -76.09
CA GLU A 116 -35.40 13.60 -75.04
C GLU A 116 -34.63 12.37 -74.52
N HIS A 117 -33.99 11.60 -75.39
CA HIS A 117 -33.10 10.50 -74.98
C HIS A 117 -31.83 10.97 -74.25
N GLU A 118 -31.25 12.11 -74.63
CA GLU A 118 -30.10 12.70 -73.93
C GLU A 118 -30.47 13.15 -72.51
N LYS A 119 -31.65 13.76 -72.33
CA LYS A 119 -32.18 14.08 -70.99
C LYS A 119 -32.44 12.82 -70.17
N LEU A 120 -33.13 11.83 -70.73
CA LEU A 120 -33.41 10.57 -70.06
C LEU A 120 -32.11 9.85 -69.64
N ASN A 121 -31.07 9.90 -70.47
CA ASN A 121 -29.77 9.32 -70.16
C ASN A 121 -29.03 10.12 -69.08
N LEU A 122 -29.14 11.45 -69.05
CA LEU A 122 -28.63 12.28 -67.96
C LEU A 122 -29.37 11.97 -66.64
N ASP A 123 -30.69 11.85 -66.66
CA ASP A 123 -31.51 11.52 -65.49
C ASP A 123 -31.19 10.11 -64.98
N LEU A 124 -31.03 9.12 -65.86
CA LEU A 124 -30.58 7.77 -65.50
C LEU A 124 -29.14 7.77 -64.96
N GLN A 125 -28.24 8.62 -65.46
CA GLN A 125 -26.89 8.77 -64.89
C GLN A 125 -26.93 9.43 -63.50
N ASN A 126 -27.83 10.39 -63.28
CA ASN A 126 -28.08 10.98 -61.97
C ASN A 126 -28.63 9.92 -60.99
N GLU A 127 -29.63 9.13 -61.40
CA GLU A 127 -30.15 8.00 -60.63
C GLU A 127 -29.05 7.00 -60.29
N ILE A 128 -28.27 6.53 -61.27
CA ILE A 128 -27.13 5.62 -61.07
C ILE A 128 -26.11 6.23 -60.10
N SER A 129 -25.80 7.53 -60.18
CA SER A 129 -24.90 8.19 -59.24
C SER A 129 -25.46 8.20 -57.81
N SER A 130 -26.76 8.40 -57.64
CA SER A 130 -27.44 8.37 -56.33
C SER A 130 -27.51 6.96 -55.74
N VAL A 131 -27.73 5.95 -56.58
CA VAL A 131 -27.73 4.53 -56.20
C VAL A 131 -26.31 4.07 -55.83
N ASN A 132 -25.29 4.48 -56.59
CA ASN A 132 -23.89 4.21 -56.24
C ASN A 132 -23.47 4.89 -54.92
N LEU A 133 -23.94 6.12 -54.66
CA LEU A 133 -23.74 6.79 -53.37
C LEU A 133 -24.42 6.03 -52.23
N LEU A 134 -25.65 5.54 -52.43
CA LEU A 134 -26.37 4.71 -51.47
C LEU A 134 -25.67 3.36 -51.22
N ILE A 135 -25.14 2.70 -52.26
CA ILE A 135 -24.34 1.47 -52.14
C ILE A 135 -23.03 1.74 -51.37
N SER A 136 -22.39 2.89 -51.59
CA SER A 136 -21.21 3.31 -50.80
C SER A 136 -21.57 3.54 -49.33
N GLN A 137 -22.72 4.15 -49.04
CA GLN A 137 -23.20 4.34 -47.67
C GLN A 137 -23.57 3.02 -46.99
N ILE A 138 -24.23 2.10 -47.71
CA ILE A 138 -24.60 0.77 -47.20
C ILE A 138 -23.34 -0.06 -46.92
N SER A 139 -22.37 -0.11 -47.83
CA SER A 139 -21.10 -0.84 -47.59
C SER A 139 -20.24 -0.20 -46.49
N GLU A 140 -20.28 1.13 -46.32
CA GLU A 140 -19.77 1.79 -45.12
C GLU A 140 -20.50 1.37 -43.84
N TRP A 141 -21.82 1.14 -43.88
CA TRP A 141 -22.58 0.66 -42.73
C TRP A 141 -22.34 -0.81 -42.44
N GLU A 142 -22.25 -1.66 -43.47
CA GLU A 142 -21.90 -3.08 -43.35
C GLU A 142 -20.52 -3.25 -42.72
N THR A 143 -19.49 -2.57 -43.23
CA THR A 143 -18.13 -2.62 -42.65
C THR A 143 -18.06 -2.06 -41.23
N LYS A 144 -18.85 -1.03 -40.89
CA LYS A 144 -18.99 -0.55 -39.50
C LYS A 144 -19.66 -1.60 -38.62
N ILE A 145 -20.78 -2.18 -39.05
CA ILE A 145 -21.52 -3.23 -38.35
C ILE A 145 -20.67 -4.50 -38.17
N GLU A 146 -19.89 -4.93 -39.16
CA GLU A 146 -18.93 -6.02 -39.02
C GLU A 146 -17.84 -5.69 -38.00
N SER A 147 -17.31 -4.46 -38.02
CA SER A 147 -16.30 -4.03 -37.04
C SER A 147 -16.88 -4.07 -35.62
N GLU A 148 -18.11 -3.56 -35.43
CA GLU A 148 -18.83 -3.63 -34.16
C GLU A 148 -19.19 -5.07 -33.77
N LEU A 149 -19.55 -5.92 -34.72
CA LEU A 149 -19.82 -7.34 -34.49
C LEU A 149 -18.57 -8.06 -34.00
N THR A 150 -17.40 -7.84 -34.62
CA THR A 150 -16.14 -8.45 -34.13
C THR A 150 -15.71 -7.89 -32.77
N VAL A 151 -15.96 -6.60 -32.50
CA VAL A 151 -15.74 -5.99 -31.17
C VAL A 151 -16.69 -6.62 -30.14
N ASN A 152 -17.98 -6.74 -30.44
CA ASN A 152 -18.99 -7.35 -29.58
C ASN A 152 -18.73 -8.85 -29.34
N GLN A 153 -18.27 -9.59 -30.35
CA GLN A 153 -17.79 -10.97 -30.20
C GLN A 153 -16.57 -11.05 -29.26
N ARG A 154 -15.59 -10.14 -29.39
CA ARG A 154 -14.44 -10.06 -28.47
C ARG A 154 -14.86 -9.69 -27.05
N ILE A 155 -15.81 -8.77 -26.88
CA ILE A 155 -16.39 -8.39 -25.58
C ILE A 155 -17.14 -9.59 -24.97
N ALA A 156 -17.97 -10.30 -25.73
CA ALA A 156 -18.68 -11.49 -25.27
C ALA A 156 -17.74 -12.64 -24.93
N ALA A 157 -16.68 -12.87 -25.71
CA ALA A 157 -15.65 -13.86 -25.41
C ALA A 157 -14.87 -13.50 -24.13
N LYS A 158 -14.52 -12.22 -23.94
CA LYS A 158 -13.92 -11.72 -22.70
C LYS A 158 -14.87 -11.90 -21.51
N ALA A 159 -16.13 -11.50 -21.63
CA ALA A 159 -17.14 -11.63 -20.59
C ALA A 159 -17.38 -13.09 -20.19
N ARG A 160 -17.41 -14.03 -21.15
CA ARG A 160 -17.44 -15.48 -20.87
C ARG A 160 -16.19 -15.94 -20.09
N LYS A 161 -15.00 -15.48 -20.48
CA LYS A 161 -13.74 -15.82 -19.80
C LYS A 161 -13.65 -15.22 -18.38
N ASP A 162 -14.13 -14.01 -18.19
CA ASP A 162 -14.14 -13.35 -16.88
C ASP A 162 -15.24 -13.92 -15.97
N ASN A 163 -16.42 -14.28 -16.50
CA ASN A 163 -17.43 -15.04 -15.76
C ASN A 163 -16.93 -16.43 -15.33
N LEU A 164 -16.12 -17.11 -16.14
CA LEU A 164 -15.46 -18.37 -15.75
C LEU A 164 -14.50 -18.15 -14.57
N LYS A 165 -13.69 -17.08 -14.57
CA LYS A 165 -12.85 -16.73 -13.41
C LYS A 165 -13.69 -16.42 -12.17
N PHE A 166 -14.75 -15.62 -12.30
CA PHE A 166 -15.62 -15.28 -11.18
C PHE A 166 -16.32 -16.53 -10.62
N SER A 167 -16.69 -17.51 -11.46
CA SER A 167 -17.20 -18.82 -11.02
C SER A 167 -16.15 -19.63 -10.27
N GLU A 168 -14.89 -19.67 -10.76
CA GLU A 168 -13.80 -20.29 -10.03
C GLU A 168 -13.48 -19.61 -8.69
N GLU A 169 -13.45 -18.28 -8.66
CA GLU A 169 -13.21 -17.47 -7.46
C GLU A 169 -14.34 -17.64 -6.46
N LYS A 170 -15.60 -17.65 -6.92
CA LYS A 170 -16.77 -17.96 -6.10
C LYS A 170 -16.68 -19.37 -5.51
N ARG A 171 -16.33 -20.38 -6.32
CA ARG A 171 -16.06 -21.75 -5.83
C ARG A 171 -14.93 -21.80 -4.78
N LYS A 172 -13.85 -21.03 -4.97
CA LYS A 172 -12.74 -20.91 -3.99
C LYS A 172 -13.21 -20.23 -2.69
N GLN A 173 -14.05 -19.20 -2.79
CA GLN A 173 -14.68 -18.54 -1.62
C GLN A 173 -15.63 -19.50 -0.89
N ASP A 174 -16.51 -20.21 -1.60
CA ASP A 174 -17.51 -21.10 -1.02
C ASP A 174 -16.86 -22.30 -0.30
N VAL A 175 -15.77 -22.85 -0.85
CA VAL A 175 -14.94 -23.85 -0.13
C VAL A 175 -14.30 -23.26 1.13
N ARG A 176 -13.85 -21.98 1.09
CA ARG A 176 -13.31 -21.31 2.29
C ARG A 176 -14.39 -21.01 3.33
N ILE A 177 -15.60 -20.61 2.91
CA ILE A 177 -16.76 -20.41 3.78
C ILE A 177 -17.17 -21.74 4.43
N TYR A 178 -17.26 -22.82 3.67
CA TYR A 178 -17.54 -24.17 4.20
C TYR A 178 -16.50 -24.60 5.24
N ASN A 179 -15.20 -24.40 4.96
CA ASN A 179 -14.14 -24.69 5.93
C ASN A 179 -14.24 -23.83 7.19
N LEU A 180 -14.58 -22.54 7.07
CA LEU A 180 -14.81 -21.64 8.21
C LEU A 180 -16.03 -22.07 9.03
N MET A 181 -17.17 -22.39 8.40
CA MET A 181 -18.35 -22.93 9.07
C MET A 181 -18.03 -24.24 9.80
N ARG A 182 -17.26 -25.14 9.19
CA ARG A 182 -16.79 -26.37 9.82
C ARG A 182 -15.89 -26.12 11.03
N THR A 183 -15.05 -25.08 11.02
CA THR A 183 -14.29 -24.68 12.22
C THR A 183 -15.17 -24.02 13.29
N ILE A 184 -16.17 -23.22 12.90
CA ILE A 184 -17.13 -22.61 13.82
C ILE A 184 -17.95 -23.69 14.53
N TRP A 185 -18.45 -24.71 13.81
CA TRP A 185 -19.20 -25.81 14.43
C TRP A 185 -18.34 -26.66 15.38
N LYS A 186 -17.05 -26.85 15.09
CA LYS A 186 -16.11 -27.48 16.03
C LYS A 186 -15.94 -26.64 17.29
N LEU A 187 -15.60 -25.37 17.13
CA LEU A 187 -15.40 -24.45 18.26
C LEU A 187 -16.68 -24.29 19.10
N GLN A 188 -17.86 -24.32 18.48
CA GLN A 188 -19.13 -24.32 19.21
C GLN A 188 -19.29 -25.60 20.05
N ALA A 189 -19.03 -26.79 19.49
CA ALA A 189 -19.08 -28.04 20.24
C ALA A 189 -18.01 -28.12 21.36
N GLU A 190 -16.84 -27.53 21.15
CA GLU A 190 -15.79 -27.35 22.17
C GLU A 190 -16.24 -26.38 23.27
N ILE A 191 -16.91 -25.27 22.92
CA ILE A 191 -17.53 -24.35 23.89
C ILE A 191 -18.67 -25.03 24.66
N ASP A 192 -19.55 -25.78 24.00
CA ASP A 192 -20.69 -26.45 24.63
C ASP A 192 -20.23 -27.55 25.60
N THR A 193 -19.18 -28.30 25.25
CA THR A 193 -18.57 -29.29 26.16
C THR A 193 -17.83 -28.63 27.33
N MET A 194 -17.12 -27.52 27.11
CA MET A 194 -16.51 -26.73 28.20
C MET A 194 -17.56 -26.12 29.13
N ASN A 195 -18.69 -25.64 28.60
CA ASN A 195 -19.82 -25.13 29.39
C ASN A 195 -20.46 -26.24 30.24
N MET A 196 -20.55 -27.47 29.75
CA MET A 196 -21.01 -28.61 30.56
C MET A 196 -19.98 -28.99 31.63
N GLN A 197 -18.68 -28.95 31.34
CA GLN A 197 -17.63 -29.17 32.34
C GLN A 197 -17.64 -28.09 33.43
N LEU A 198 -17.83 -26.82 33.07
CA LEU A 198 -17.98 -25.73 34.03
C LEU A 198 -19.16 -25.97 34.98
N LYS A 199 -20.35 -26.30 34.45
CA LYS A 199 -21.52 -26.60 35.29
C LYS A 199 -21.28 -27.76 36.24
N LEU A 200 -20.62 -28.83 35.80
CA LEU A 200 -20.25 -29.96 36.67
C LEU A 200 -19.27 -29.53 37.77
N LYS A 201 -18.32 -28.63 37.47
CA LYS A 201 -17.40 -28.06 38.47
C LYS A 201 -18.05 -27.02 39.39
N GLU A 202 -19.11 -26.35 38.95
CA GLU A 202 -19.93 -25.50 39.81
C GLU A 202 -20.74 -26.36 40.80
N THR A 203 -21.36 -27.46 40.36
CA THR A 203 -22.05 -28.39 41.27
C THR A 203 -21.08 -29.11 42.23
N GLU A 204 -19.91 -29.58 41.75
CA GLU A 204 -18.88 -30.14 42.64
C GLU A 204 -18.39 -29.11 43.68
N ARG A 205 -18.25 -27.83 43.30
CA ARG A 205 -17.89 -26.75 44.22
C ARG A 205 -18.98 -26.51 45.26
N GLU A 206 -20.26 -26.51 44.86
CA GLU A 206 -21.40 -26.31 45.77
C GLU A 206 -21.57 -27.47 46.75
N GLU A 207 -21.34 -28.72 46.31
CA GLU A 207 -21.27 -29.89 47.20
C GLU A 207 -20.10 -29.76 48.19
N LEU A 208 -18.91 -29.38 47.71
CA LEU A 208 -17.74 -29.16 48.57
C LEU A 208 -17.98 -28.02 49.58
N GLU A 209 -18.57 -26.90 49.15
CA GLU A 209 -18.93 -25.77 50.02
C GLU A 209 -19.93 -26.18 51.11
N GLN A 210 -20.93 -27.01 50.78
CA GLN A 210 -21.83 -27.62 51.77
C GLN A 210 -21.08 -28.53 52.75
N THR A 211 -20.16 -29.39 52.29
CA THR A 211 -19.37 -30.24 53.21
C THR A 211 -18.42 -29.43 54.11
N VAL A 212 -17.87 -28.32 53.62
CA VAL A 212 -17.05 -27.40 54.42
C VAL A 212 -17.91 -26.65 55.44
N ALA A 213 -19.12 -26.21 55.06
CA ALA A 213 -20.06 -25.59 55.98
C ALA A 213 -20.48 -26.56 57.11
N LEU A 214 -20.82 -27.80 56.78
CA LEU A 214 -21.10 -28.87 57.75
C LEU A 214 -19.87 -29.21 58.61
N GLY A 215 -18.67 -29.19 58.04
CA GLY A 215 -17.42 -29.33 58.77
C GLY A 215 -17.23 -28.22 59.80
N ASN A 216 -17.50 -26.97 59.43
CA ASN A 216 -17.40 -25.81 60.30
C ASN A 216 -18.44 -25.85 61.44
N THR A 217 -19.71 -26.18 61.16
CA THR A 217 -20.72 -26.30 62.23
C THR A 217 -20.40 -27.45 63.21
N ASN A 218 -19.83 -28.55 62.74
CA ASN A 218 -19.33 -29.63 63.60
C ASN A 218 -18.12 -29.19 64.45
N LEU A 219 -17.21 -28.38 63.90
CA LEU A 219 -16.09 -27.81 64.66
C LEU A 219 -16.55 -26.79 65.71
N GLU A 220 -17.56 -25.97 65.40
CA GLU A 220 -18.18 -25.05 66.36
C GLU A 220 -18.88 -25.80 67.49
N ALA A 221 -19.59 -26.89 67.18
CA ALA A 221 -20.21 -27.77 68.18
C ALA A 221 -19.15 -28.41 69.10
N LEU A 222 -18.08 -29.00 68.54
CA LEU A 222 -16.97 -29.57 69.33
C LEU A 222 -16.27 -28.51 70.19
N GLN A 223 -16.10 -27.27 69.72
CA GLN A 223 -15.60 -26.18 70.55
C GLN A 223 -16.57 -25.80 71.67
N ALA A 224 -17.89 -25.83 71.43
CA ALA A 224 -18.88 -25.57 72.47
C ALA A 224 -18.83 -26.66 73.55
N GLU A 225 -18.77 -27.93 73.17
CA GLU A 225 -18.56 -29.06 74.09
C GLU A 225 -17.25 -28.91 74.88
N GLN A 226 -16.14 -28.56 74.22
CA GLN A 226 -14.85 -28.32 74.89
C GLN A 226 -14.93 -27.18 75.93
N ARG A 227 -15.63 -26.08 75.62
CA ARG A 227 -15.86 -24.97 76.57
C ARG A 227 -16.70 -25.44 77.77
N CYS A 228 -17.76 -26.21 77.54
CA CYS A 228 -18.58 -26.80 78.59
C CYS A 228 -17.80 -27.77 79.48
N LEU A 229 -16.98 -28.64 78.89
CA LEU A 229 -16.08 -29.55 79.61
C LEU A 229 -15.03 -28.80 80.42
N MET A 230 -14.41 -27.75 79.86
CA MET A 230 -13.46 -26.90 80.59
C MET A 230 -14.11 -26.15 81.75
N HIS A 231 -15.35 -25.68 81.60
CA HIS A 231 -16.11 -25.05 82.68
C HIS A 231 -16.45 -26.06 83.79
N SER A 232 -16.94 -27.24 83.43
CA SER A 232 -17.21 -28.35 84.36
C SER A 232 -15.95 -28.77 85.12
N TRP A 233 -14.84 -28.98 84.41
CA TRP A 233 -13.54 -29.30 85.01
C TRP A 233 -13.05 -28.19 85.96
N SER A 234 -13.18 -26.92 85.57
CA SER A 234 -12.82 -25.79 86.43
C SER A 234 -13.65 -25.77 87.73
N SER A 235 -14.95 -26.08 87.64
CA SER A 235 -15.84 -26.22 88.79
C SER A 235 -15.41 -27.38 89.71
N VAL A 236 -15.03 -28.53 89.13
CA VAL A 236 -14.48 -29.68 89.88
C VAL A 236 -13.15 -29.32 90.57
N VAL A 237 -12.25 -28.60 89.90
CA VAL A 237 -10.98 -28.13 90.48
C VAL A 237 -11.21 -27.16 91.64
N VAL A 238 -12.16 -26.22 91.52
CA VAL A 238 -12.56 -25.34 92.63
C VAL A 238 -13.19 -26.13 93.79
N ALA A 239 -13.99 -27.16 93.50
CA ALA A 239 -14.55 -28.04 94.53
C ALA A 239 -13.48 -28.90 95.24
N ILE A 240 -12.40 -29.28 94.54
CA ILE A 240 -11.23 -29.94 95.13
C ILE A 240 -10.46 -28.96 96.03
N GLY A 241 -10.08 -27.78 95.52
CA GLY A 241 -9.35 -26.78 96.33
C GLY A 241 -10.12 -26.31 97.58
N ASN A 242 -11.45 -26.25 97.52
CA ASN A 242 -12.29 -26.00 98.69
C ASN A 242 -12.26 -27.16 99.70
N ARG A 243 -12.18 -28.42 99.25
CA ARG A 243 -12.00 -29.59 100.14
C ARG A 243 -10.61 -29.63 100.75
N ASP A 244 -9.56 -29.36 99.97
CA ASP A 244 -8.18 -29.33 100.45
C ASP A 244 -8.00 -28.27 101.53
N ARG A 245 -8.62 -27.08 101.37
CA ARG A 245 -8.66 -26.04 102.40
C ARG A 245 -9.42 -26.46 103.67
N ILE A 246 -10.46 -27.30 103.56
CA ILE A 246 -11.14 -27.88 104.73
C ILE A 246 -10.22 -28.90 105.42
N VAL A 247 -9.50 -29.72 104.66
CA VAL A 247 -8.51 -30.68 105.21
C VAL A 247 -7.36 -29.95 105.89
N GLU A 248 -6.85 -28.86 105.32
CA GLU A 248 -5.81 -28.01 105.93
C GLU A 248 -6.27 -27.44 107.28
N ASN A 249 -7.49 -26.89 107.34
CA ASN A 249 -8.10 -26.43 108.61
C ASN A 249 -8.23 -27.56 109.63
N LEU A 250 -8.64 -28.77 109.21
CA LEU A 250 -8.75 -29.94 110.10
C LEU A 250 -7.39 -30.41 110.61
N VAL A 251 -6.35 -30.40 109.77
CA VAL A 251 -4.97 -30.73 110.16
C VAL A 251 -4.42 -29.69 111.14
N ALA A 252 -4.72 -28.40 110.94
CA ALA A 252 -4.36 -27.34 111.88
C ALA A 252 -5.02 -27.56 113.26
N GLU A 253 -6.31 -27.95 113.30
CA GLU A 253 -7.01 -28.24 114.56
C GLU A 253 -6.48 -29.51 115.25
N ILE A 254 -6.17 -30.56 114.47
CA ILE A 254 -5.50 -31.77 114.99
C ILE A 254 -4.14 -31.42 115.61
N ASN A 255 -3.38 -30.52 114.99
CA ASN A 255 -2.09 -30.09 115.53
C ASN A 255 -2.24 -29.34 116.87
N LYS A 256 -3.23 -28.46 117.02
CA LYS A 256 -3.54 -27.83 118.33
C LYS A 256 -3.85 -28.88 119.39
N VAL A 257 -4.73 -29.85 119.09
CA VAL A 257 -5.10 -30.91 120.03
C VAL A 257 -3.89 -31.80 120.39
N GLN A 258 -2.95 -31.99 119.46
CA GLN A 258 -1.67 -32.65 119.76
C GLN A 258 -0.75 -31.80 120.64
N GLU A 259 -0.74 -30.48 120.52
CA GLU A 259 0.03 -29.59 121.41
C GLU A 259 -0.59 -29.51 122.80
N GLU A 260 -1.92 -29.44 122.91
CA GLU A 260 -2.65 -29.53 124.18
C GLU A 260 -2.41 -30.87 124.89
N THR A 261 -2.45 -32.00 124.18
CA THR A 261 -2.12 -33.31 124.78
C THR A 261 -0.65 -33.43 125.17
N LYS A 262 0.30 -32.87 124.40
CA LYS A 262 1.71 -32.78 124.81
C LYS A 262 1.88 -31.95 126.09
N ALA A 263 1.17 -30.82 126.20
CA ALA A 263 1.17 -29.99 127.41
C ALA A 263 0.61 -30.77 128.61
N LYS A 264 -0.52 -31.48 128.45
CA LYS A 264 -1.11 -32.32 129.51
C LYS A 264 -0.24 -33.51 129.90
N ILE A 265 0.51 -34.11 128.97
CA ILE A 265 1.52 -35.12 129.28
C ILE A 265 2.68 -34.52 130.10
N SER A 266 3.14 -33.31 129.75
CA SER A 266 4.17 -32.60 130.54
C SER A 266 3.68 -32.24 131.95
N GLU A 267 2.42 -31.79 132.10
CA GLU A 267 1.78 -31.60 133.41
C GLU A 267 1.73 -32.91 134.21
N MET A 268 1.31 -34.02 133.59
CA MET A 268 1.31 -35.34 134.23
C MET A 268 2.71 -35.77 134.68
N ASP A 269 3.75 -35.58 133.87
CA ASP A 269 5.13 -35.95 134.24
C ASP A 269 5.73 -35.03 135.30
N GLN A 270 5.31 -33.77 135.37
CA GLN A 270 5.63 -32.87 136.48
C GLN A 270 4.93 -33.31 137.77
N ILE A 271 3.65 -33.72 137.70
CA ILE A 271 2.90 -34.30 138.83
C ILE A 271 3.55 -35.61 139.30
N LYS A 272 3.95 -36.52 138.39
CA LYS A 272 4.71 -37.74 138.74
C LYS A 272 6.03 -37.42 139.45
N LYS A 273 6.76 -36.39 139.02
CA LYS A 273 8.01 -35.94 139.67
C LYS A 273 7.75 -35.40 141.08
N LEU A 274 6.65 -34.67 141.29
CA LEU A 274 6.24 -34.21 142.62
C LEU A 274 5.81 -35.38 143.51
N ALA A 275 4.94 -36.27 143.03
CA ALA A 275 4.52 -37.47 143.76
C ALA A 275 5.71 -38.37 144.15
N LYS A 276 6.75 -38.47 143.32
CA LYS A 276 7.98 -39.20 143.66
C LYS A 276 8.84 -38.49 144.71
N LYS A 277 8.81 -37.15 144.80
CA LYS A 277 9.42 -36.42 145.92
C LYS A 277 8.69 -36.70 147.24
N GLU A 278 7.36 -36.58 147.24
CA GLU A 278 6.52 -36.90 148.41
C GLU A 278 6.70 -38.36 148.85
N MET A 279 6.76 -39.31 147.91
CA MET A 279 7.04 -40.72 148.22
C MET A 279 8.42 -40.92 148.87
N ASN A 280 9.47 -40.25 148.36
CA ASN A 280 10.81 -40.32 148.95
C ASN A 280 10.86 -39.70 150.36
N GLU A 281 10.18 -38.57 150.60
CA GLU A 281 10.16 -37.94 151.91
C GLU A 281 9.30 -38.74 152.91
N ASN A 282 8.22 -39.38 152.45
CA ASN A 282 7.46 -40.34 153.26
C ASN A 282 8.31 -41.58 153.63
N GLN A 283 9.13 -42.11 152.70
CA GLN A 283 10.11 -43.16 153.02
C GLN A 283 11.14 -42.69 154.06
N ARG A 284 11.62 -41.45 153.96
CA ARG A 284 12.53 -40.85 154.94
C ARG A 284 11.88 -40.72 156.32
N LEU A 285 10.63 -40.26 156.38
CA LEU A 285 9.83 -40.18 157.61
C LEU A 285 9.57 -41.57 158.20
N ALA A 286 9.32 -42.59 157.38
CA ALA A 286 9.18 -43.97 157.85
C ALA A 286 10.49 -44.52 158.46
N ILE A 287 11.66 -44.20 157.89
CA ILE A 287 12.96 -44.56 158.47
C ILE A 287 13.20 -43.83 159.80
N ILE A 288 12.83 -42.55 159.90
CA ILE A 288 12.91 -41.77 161.15
C ILE A 288 11.98 -42.37 162.22
N LYS A 289 10.75 -42.73 161.84
CA LYS A 289 9.79 -43.40 162.73
C LYS A 289 10.35 -44.74 163.25
N ALA A 290 10.89 -45.59 162.37
CA ALA A 290 11.45 -46.88 162.76
C ALA A 290 12.65 -46.74 163.72
N ARG A 291 13.46 -45.68 163.60
CA ARG A 291 14.50 -45.36 164.59
C ARG A 291 13.90 -44.96 165.93
N ALA A 292 12.93 -44.05 165.95
CA ALA A 292 12.25 -43.64 167.18
C ALA A 292 11.56 -44.82 167.89
N GLU A 293 10.98 -45.76 167.16
CA GLU A 293 10.40 -47.00 167.71
C GLU A 293 11.48 -47.92 168.32
N LEU A 294 12.67 -48.02 167.70
CA LEU A 294 13.82 -48.74 168.27
C LEU A 294 14.36 -48.07 169.54
N ASP A 295 14.47 -46.73 169.54
CA ASP A 295 14.94 -45.96 170.70
C ASP A 295 13.96 -46.08 171.87
N ILE A 296 12.65 -46.02 171.61
CA ILE A 296 11.60 -46.31 172.61
C ILE A 296 11.73 -47.75 173.14
N SER A 297 12.05 -48.72 172.28
CA SER A 297 12.25 -50.10 172.73
C SER A 297 13.50 -50.27 173.62
N ASN A 298 14.59 -49.56 173.32
CA ASN A 298 15.78 -49.52 174.19
C ASN A 298 15.49 -48.83 175.53
N CYS A 299 14.75 -47.72 175.53
CA CYS A 299 14.34 -47.04 176.76
C CYS A 299 13.45 -47.91 177.66
N LYS A 300 12.57 -48.74 177.07
CA LYS A 300 11.79 -49.73 177.83
C LYS A 300 12.69 -50.79 178.48
N ARG A 301 13.62 -51.39 177.73
CA ARG A 301 14.56 -52.37 178.28
C ARG A 301 15.39 -51.80 179.45
N LEU A 302 15.84 -50.56 179.35
CA LEU A 302 16.56 -49.89 180.44
C LEU A 302 15.66 -49.65 181.67
N LEU A 303 14.37 -49.33 181.47
CA LEU A 303 13.40 -49.21 182.56
C LEU A 303 13.14 -50.56 183.24
N ASP A 304 13.04 -51.66 182.47
CA ASP A 304 12.89 -53.01 182.99
C ASP A 304 14.15 -53.45 183.79
N GLU A 305 15.35 -53.08 183.33
CA GLU A 305 16.63 -53.32 184.01
C GLU A 305 16.77 -52.56 185.34
N GLU A 306 16.30 -51.31 185.43
CA GLU A 306 16.23 -50.58 186.71
C GLU A 306 15.10 -51.12 187.62
N SER A 307 13.98 -51.57 187.06
CA SER A 307 12.89 -52.18 187.84
C SER A 307 13.29 -53.51 188.48
N MET A 308 14.21 -54.28 187.88
CA MET A 308 14.79 -55.47 188.50
C MET A 308 15.57 -55.10 189.78
N LYS A 309 16.48 -54.11 189.68
CA LYS A 309 17.30 -53.66 190.83
C LYS A 309 16.46 -53.12 191.97
N TYR A 310 15.38 -52.38 191.66
CA TYR A 310 14.43 -51.90 192.67
C TYR A 310 13.81 -53.06 193.47
N ASN A 311 13.47 -54.17 192.81
CA ASN A 311 12.91 -55.36 193.45
C ASN A 311 13.95 -56.15 194.28
N GLU A 312 15.23 -56.07 193.95
CA GLU A 312 16.31 -56.62 194.78
C GLU A 312 16.48 -55.78 196.06
N PHE A 313 16.63 -54.46 195.95
CA PHE A 313 16.73 -53.58 197.13
C PHE A 313 15.48 -53.61 198.03
N ALA A 314 14.28 -53.81 197.47
CA ALA A 314 13.06 -54.00 198.24
C ALA A 314 13.08 -55.29 199.09
N LYS A 315 13.86 -56.29 198.68
CA LYS A 315 14.09 -57.53 199.44
C LYS A 315 15.07 -57.31 200.59
N ASP A 316 16.21 -56.67 200.30
CA ASP A 316 17.25 -56.37 201.31
C ASP A 316 16.67 -55.54 202.47
N ILE A 317 15.80 -54.57 202.17
CA ILE A 317 15.08 -53.77 203.17
C ILE A 317 14.18 -54.66 204.06
N SER A 318 13.50 -55.65 203.50
CA SER A 318 12.63 -56.55 204.26
C SER A 318 13.41 -57.49 205.18
N GLU A 319 14.64 -57.88 204.81
CA GLU A 319 15.50 -58.71 205.66
C GLU A 319 16.13 -57.90 206.79
N LEU A 320 16.54 -56.64 206.52
CA LEU A 320 17.02 -55.72 207.54
C LEU A 320 15.94 -55.37 208.57
N GLN A 321 14.69 -55.21 208.14
CA GLN A 321 13.58 -54.83 209.03
C GLN A 321 13.29 -55.90 210.11
N ALA A 322 13.43 -57.19 209.78
CA ALA A 322 13.27 -58.29 210.74
C ALA A 322 14.40 -58.36 211.79
N ILE A 323 15.59 -57.82 211.48
CA ILE A 323 16.71 -57.78 212.44
C ILE A 323 16.49 -56.66 213.48
N VAL A 324 15.89 -55.54 213.07
CA VAL A 324 15.63 -54.38 213.97
C VAL A 324 14.63 -54.75 215.08
N GLU A 325 13.54 -55.43 214.75
CA GLU A 325 12.51 -55.87 215.72
C GLU A 325 13.09 -56.80 216.81
N GLN A 326 14.13 -57.58 216.48
CA GLN A 326 14.83 -58.42 217.45
C GLN A 326 15.74 -57.60 218.39
N THR A 327 16.39 -56.53 217.89
CA THR A 327 17.29 -55.69 218.69
C THR A 327 16.57 -54.75 219.67
N ASP A 328 15.38 -54.24 219.32
CA ASP A 328 14.63 -53.34 220.22
C ASP A 328 14.20 -54.04 221.54
N SER A 329 14.01 -55.37 221.50
CA SER A 329 13.73 -56.18 222.69
C SER A 329 14.89 -56.23 223.70
N ASP A 330 16.14 -56.13 223.24
CA ASP A 330 17.32 -56.21 224.11
C ASP A 330 17.70 -54.84 224.70
N VAL A 331 17.51 -53.76 223.93
CA VAL A 331 17.81 -52.38 224.35
C VAL A 331 16.96 -51.96 225.55
N HIS A 332 15.71 -52.42 225.66
CA HIS A 332 14.84 -52.09 226.79
C HIS A 332 15.44 -52.54 228.13
N ASN A 333 15.92 -53.79 228.20
CA ASN A 333 16.45 -54.40 229.43
C ASN A 333 17.76 -53.76 229.92
N LEU A 334 18.58 -53.20 229.02
CA LEU A 334 19.85 -52.55 229.38
C LEU A 334 19.66 -51.11 229.89
N SER A 335 18.51 -50.48 229.63
CA SER A 335 18.29 -49.07 229.95
C SER A 335 18.20 -48.76 231.45
N GLU A 336 17.79 -49.72 232.29
CA GLU A 336 17.64 -49.52 233.73
C GLU A 336 18.97 -49.55 234.51
N GLU A 337 20.02 -50.22 234.01
CA GLU A 337 21.31 -50.32 234.73
C GLU A 337 22.16 -49.04 234.63
N VAL A 338 22.12 -48.33 233.50
CA VAL A 338 23.07 -47.25 233.17
C VAL A 338 22.96 -46.06 234.12
N TYR A 339 21.73 -45.74 234.57
CA TYR A 339 21.43 -44.61 235.46
C TYR A 339 22.20 -44.66 236.80
N GLN A 340 22.68 -45.84 237.23
CA GLN A 340 23.44 -46.01 238.47
C GLN A 340 24.88 -45.47 238.43
N LYS A 341 25.47 -45.14 237.26
CA LYS A 341 26.93 -44.96 237.13
C LYS A 341 27.46 -43.57 236.76
N GLU A 342 26.66 -42.64 236.25
CA GLU A 342 27.19 -41.39 235.68
C GLU A 342 27.77 -40.39 236.71
N LEU A 343 27.41 -40.52 238.00
CA LEU A 343 27.78 -39.59 239.07
C LEU A 343 29.29 -39.49 239.41
N ALA A 344 30.16 -40.31 238.81
CA ALA A 344 31.54 -40.52 239.29
C ALA A 344 32.66 -39.75 238.55
N ILE A 345 32.48 -39.29 237.31
CA ILE A 345 33.61 -39.07 236.37
C ILE A 345 34.10 -37.60 236.23
N SER A 346 33.45 -36.62 236.87
CA SER A 346 33.66 -35.17 236.65
C SER A 346 35.05 -34.55 236.97
N ASN A 347 36.04 -35.28 237.47
CA ASN A 347 37.14 -34.70 238.28
C ASN A 347 38.58 -34.70 237.72
N LEU A 348 38.86 -35.20 236.50
CA LEU A 348 40.25 -35.48 236.05
C LEU A 348 40.80 -34.64 234.87
N THR A 349 40.05 -33.73 234.27
CA THR A 349 40.47 -32.98 233.06
C THR A 349 41.05 -31.60 233.40
N LYS A 350 42.39 -31.45 233.55
CA LYS A 350 42.97 -30.11 233.86
C LYS A 350 44.40 -29.72 233.41
N GLU A 351 45.29 -30.61 232.96
CA GLU A 351 46.74 -30.26 232.85
C GLU A 351 47.32 -29.96 231.45
N VAL A 352 46.94 -30.68 230.40
CA VAL A 352 47.83 -30.88 229.22
C VAL A 352 47.92 -29.68 228.23
N HIS A 353 47.21 -28.58 228.47
CA HIS A 353 46.90 -27.58 227.43
C HIS A 353 48.05 -26.62 227.01
N LYS A 354 49.30 -26.84 227.46
CA LYS A 354 50.26 -25.73 227.70
C LYS A 354 51.38 -25.47 226.69
N ILE A 355 51.68 -26.34 225.73
CA ILE A 355 52.79 -26.11 224.77
C ILE A 355 52.35 -26.38 223.31
N ASN A 356 51.91 -25.32 222.63
CA ASN A 356 51.88 -25.27 221.17
C ASN A 356 52.16 -23.84 220.63
N SER A 357 52.75 -22.98 221.48
CA SER A 357 53.13 -21.59 221.16
C SER A 357 54.41 -21.52 220.33
N THR A 358 55.36 -22.42 220.56
CA THR A 358 56.72 -22.40 219.97
C THR A 358 56.78 -22.81 218.49
N LYS A 359 55.66 -22.74 217.77
CA LYS A 359 55.60 -22.84 216.31
C LYS A 359 55.90 -21.49 215.64
N PHE A 360 55.81 -20.39 216.37
CA PHE A 360 55.88 -19.03 215.82
C PHE A 360 57.31 -18.45 215.72
N GLU A 361 58.24 -18.95 216.53
CA GLU A 361 59.35 -18.16 217.10
C GLU A 361 60.21 -17.35 216.12
N LEU A 362 60.42 -17.82 214.89
CA LEU A 362 61.09 -17.05 213.84
C LEU A 362 60.62 -17.49 212.45
N GLU A 363 59.41 -17.07 212.10
CA GLU A 363 59.04 -16.98 210.69
C GLU A 363 60.11 -16.19 209.89
N LYS A 364 60.52 -16.75 208.76
CA LYS A 364 61.03 -15.97 207.62
C LYS A 364 62.39 -15.26 207.76
N GLN A 365 63.42 -15.95 208.25
CA GLN A 365 64.74 -15.89 207.58
C GLN A 365 64.78 -16.86 206.38
N LEU A 366 63.77 -16.80 205.51
CA LEU A 366 63.47 -17.82 204.49
C LEU A 366 64.43 -17.77 203.29
N LEU A 367 65.62 -18.37 203.44
CA LEU A 367 66.08 -19.39 202.48
C LEU A 367 65.19 -20.65 202.71
N GLY A 368 64.89 -21.51 201.75
CA GLY A 368 65.80 -22.26 200.86
C GLY A 368 65.96 -23.69 201.43
N THR A 369 65.96 -24.78 200.67
CA THR A 369 66.01 -24.99 199.20
C THR A 369 65.44 -26.37 198.83
N LEU A 370 64.68 -26.49 197.74
CA LEU A 370 64.27 -27.71 196.99
C LEU A 370 63.80 -27.20 195.61
N GLU A 371 64.16 -27.69 194.41
CA GLU A 371 64.83 -28.93 193.93
C GLU A 371 64.09 -30.24 194.27
N VAL A 372 63.38 -30.94 193.35
CA VAL A 372 63.77 -31.66 192.10
C VAL A 372 64.05 -33.16 192.32
N LYS A 373 63.39 -34.03 191.52
CA LYS A 373 63.94 -35.29 190.92
C LYS A 373 63.00 -35.89 189.85
N ALA A 374 63.49 -36.82 189.02
CA ALA A 374 62.92 -37.17 187.68
C ALA A 374 63.24 -38.62 187.18
N ALA A 375 62.82 -38.95 185.93
CA ALA A 375 62.96 -40.27 185.25
C ALA A 375 63.04 -40.19 183.68
N ASN A 376 62.70 -41.29 182.95
CA ASN A 376 63.15 -41.71 181.58
C ASN A 376 61.98 -42.32 180.72
N ASP A 377 62.01 -42.66 179.40
CA ASP A 377 63.02 -42.61 178.30
C ASP A 377 62.40 -42.53 176.85
N THR A 378 63.14 -42.97 175.79
CA THR A 378 62.93 -42.82 174.31
C THR A 378 63.20 -44.16 173.52
N VAL A 379 63.35 -44.36 172.17
CA VAL A 379 63.68 -43.61 170.92
C VAL A 379 63.09 -44.33 169.64
N CYS A 380 63.39 -43.86 168.41
CA CYS A 380 63.30 -44.49 167.05
C CYS A 380 61.94 -44.45 166.27
N GLU A 381 61.75 -44.53 164.92
CA GLU A 381 62.55 -44.48 163.64
C GLU A 381 62.34 -45.68 162.66
N SER A 382 62.36 -45.61 161.30
CA SER A 382 62.13 -44.50 160.33
C SER A 382 62.07 -44.85 158.80
N LEU A 383 62.86 -45.82 158.29
CA LEU A 383 63.62 -45.70 157.00
C LEU A 383 62.95 -45.76 155.59
N TYR A 384 61.73 -46.23 155.36
CA TYR A 384 61.39 -46.85 154.05
C TYR A 384 60.93 -45.95 152.85
N ARG A 385 61.10 -44.62 152.88
CA ARG A 385 60.41 -43.71 151.90
C ARG A 385 61.19 -43.24 150.66
N GLN A 386 62.50 -43.48 150.52
CA GLN A 386 63.31 -42.77 149.50
C GLN A 386 63.78 -43.59 148.28
N LEU A 387 63.57 -44.92 148.22
CA LEU A 387 64.23 -45.77 147.22
C LEU A 387 63.62 -45.79 145.80
N ASN A 388 62.30 -45.59 145.65
CA ASN A 388 61.63 -45.85 144.36
C ASN A 388 61.81 -44.74 143.30
N SER A 389 61.95 -43.48 143.72
CA SER A 389 61.86 -42.32 142.80
C SER A 389 63.01 -42.16 141.79
N LEU A 390 64.07 -42.98 141.88
CA LEU A 390 65.22 -42.96 140.98
C LEU A 390 65.22 -44.05 139.89
N LYS A 391 64.29 -45.02 139.94
CA LYS A 391 64.27 -46.15 138.98
C LYS A 391 63.48 -45.92 137.69
N GLU A 392 62.60 -44.92 137.66
CA GLU A 392 61.69 -44.70 136.52
C GLU A 392 62.39 -43.96 135.37
N LYS A 393 63.02 -42.81 135.66
CA LYS A 393 63.59 -41.89 134.65
C LYS A 393 64.74 -42.44 133.80
N GLY A 394 65.27 -43.63 134.12
CA GLY A 394 66.29 -44.30 133.31
C GLY A 394 65.73 -45.07 132.12
N LYS A 395 64.48 -45.55 132.19
CA LYS A 395 63.92 -46.46 131.17
C LYS A 395 63.37 -45.72 129.95
N ASP A 396 62.78 -44.55 130.15
CA ASP A 396 61.99 -43.87 129.12
C ASP A 396 62.82 -43.46 127.88
N LEU A 397 64.12 -43.17 128.06
CA LEU A 397 65.03 -42.81 126.97
C LEU A 397 65.50 -44.04 126.15
N GLU A 398 65.66 -45.19 126.81
CA GLU A 398 66.06 -46.46 126.17
C GLU A 398 64.89 -47.06 125.35
N ILE A 399 63.66 -46.84 125.81
CA ILE A 399 62.42 -47.17 125.09
C ILE A 399 62.29 -46.36 123.79
N ILE A 400 62.57 -45.05 123.79
CA ILE A 400 62.42 -44.21 122.59
C ILE A 400 63.41 -44.61 121.48
N MET A 401 64.65 -44.97 121.83
CA MET A 401 65.65 -45.41 120.87
C MET A 401 65.28 -46.78 120.26
N THR A 402 64.90 -47.75 121.10
CA THR A 402 64.45 -49.07 120.63
C THR A 402 63.12 -49.01 119.87
N GLU A 403 62.22 -48.06 120.17
CA GLU A 403 61.02 -47.80 119.36
C GLU A 403 61.35 -47.29 117.95
N ALA A 404 62.40 -46.48 117.78
CA ALA A 404 62.79 -45.95 116.46
C ALA A 404 63.34 -47.06 115.55
N GLU A 405 64.20 -47.92 116.07
CA GLU A 405 64.72 -49.10 115.36
C GLU A 405 63.59 -50.09 115.03
N ASN A 406 62.71 -50.37 115.99
CA ASN A 406 61.52 -51.20 115.74
C ASN A 406 60.59 -50.60 114.67
N LYS A 407 60.41 -49.27 114.61
CA LYS A 407 59.61 -48.62 113.55
C LYS A 407 60.26 -48.79 112.18
N LEU A 408 61.59 -48.66 112.08
CA LEU A 408 62.33 -48.88 110.83
C LEU A 408 62.21 -50.33 110.35
N SER A 409 62.43 -51.31 111.24
CA SER A 409 62.25 -52.74 110.94
C SER A 409 60.80 -53.09 110.58
N LYS A 410 59.82 -52.44 111.21
CA LYS A 410 58.39 -52.66 110.94
C LYS A 410 57.98 -52.11 109.57
N SER A 411 58.53 -50.98 109.13
CA SER A 411 58.30 -50.46 107.77
C SER A 411 59.02 -51.27 106.69
N LEU A 412 60.22 -51.79 106.96
CA LEU A 412 60.89 -52.74 106.05
C LEU A 412 60.08 -54.03 105.91
N SER A 413 59.68 -54.64 107.04
CA SER A 413 58.80 -55.82 107.05
C SER A 413 57.47 -55.55 106.35
N GLN A 414 56.85 -54.38 106.56
CA GLN A 414 55.63 -53.99 105.84
C GLN A 414 55.83 -53.90 104.33
N MET A 415 56.97 -53.37 103.86
CA MET A 415 57.29 -53.29 102.43
C MET A 415 57.56 -54.67 101.80
N GLU A 416 58.18 -55.59 102.54
CA GLU A 416 58.31 -56.99 102.10
C GLU A 416 56.97 -57.73 102.12
N THR A 417 56.12 -57.52 103.14
CA THR A 417 54.75 -58.08 103.14
C THR A 417 53.88 -57.50 102.04
N GLU A 418 54.01 -56.22 101.68
CA GLU A 418 53.26 -55.69 100.53
C GLU A 418 53.82 -56.16 99.18
N LYS A 419 55.12 -56.45 99.05
CA LYS A 419 55.64 -57.20 97.88
C LYS A 419 55.05 -58.61 97.80
N TYR A 420 55.12 -59.36 98.89
CA TYR A 420 54.55 -60.71 98.97
C TYR A 420 53.02 -60.70 98.76
N ASN A 421 52.31 -59.69 99.28
CA ASN A 421 50.90 -59.48 99.01
C ASN A 421 50.65 -59.07 97.55
N ASN A 422 51.60 -58.45 96.84
CA ASN A 422 51.42 -58.10 95.43
C ASN A 422 51.70 -59.28 94.49
N GLU A 423 52.72 -60.10 94.77
CA GLU A 423 52.93 -61.39 94.11
C GLU A 423 51.78 -62.37 94.43
N GLY A 424 51.31 -62.36 95.67
CA GLY A 424 50.09 -63.05 96.09
C GLY A 424 48.82 -62.50 95.42
N ARG A 425 48.72 -61.18 95.16
CA ARG A 425 47.62 -60.58 94.37
C ARG A 425 47.70 -60.97 92.91
N GLU A 426 48.89 -61.08 92.31
CA GLU A 426 49.09 -61.62 90.95
C GLU A 426 48.69 -63.10 90.88
N MET A 427 49.15 -63.93 91.84
CA MET A 427 48.78 -65.34 91.91
C MET A 427 47.26 -65.48 92.12
N ASN A 428 46.67 -64.76 93.07
CA ASN A 428 45.23 -64.64 93.26
C ASN A 428 44.50 -64.08 92.03
N LEU A 429 45.12 -63.25 91.19
CA LEU A 429 44.51 -62.78 89.94
C LEU A 429 44.50 -63.90 88.88
N THR A 430 45.52 -64.77 88.86
CA THR A 430 45.50 -65.98 88.02
C THR A 430 44.55 -67.06 88.54
N GLU A 431 44.44 -67.21 89.87
CA GLU A 431 43.46 -68.10 90.48
C GLU A 431 42.05 -67.56 90.29
N MET A 432 41.75 -66.29 90.57
CA MET A 432 40.45 -65.67 90.29
C MET A 432 40.07 -65.69 88.80
N LYS A 433 41.03 -65.82 87.87
CA LYS A 433 40.74 -66.09 86.44
C LYS A 433 40.37 -67.56 86.20
N LYS A 434 40.97 -68.53 86.89
CA LYS A 434 40.54 -69.94 86.89
C LYS A 434 39.18 -70.08 87.59
N LEU A 435 39.06 -69.58 88.81
CA LEU A 435 37.84 -69.49 89.61
C LEU A 435 36.72 -68.77 88.86
N LYS A 436 37.00 -67.74 88.05
CA LYS A 436 36.00 -67.17 87.12
C LYS A 436 35.59 -68.16 86.02
N ASN A 437 36.53 -68.79 85.33
CA ASN A 437 36.21 -69.78 84.29
C ASN A 437 35.50 -71.03 84.86
N ASP A 438 35.77 -71.39 86.11
CA ASP A 438 35.14 -72.49 86.81
C ASP A 438 33.79 -72.08 87.42
N LEU A 439 33.64 -70.84 87.89
CA LEU A 439 32.35 -70.20 88.20
C LEU A 439 31.49 -69.95 86.96
N GLU A 440 32.07 -69.83 85.76
CA GLU A 440 31.30 -69.77 84.51
C GLU A 440 30.80 -71.16 84.10
N LYS A 441 31.58 -72.23 84.31
CA LYS A 441 31.08 -73.62 84.18
C LYS A 441 30.09 -73.99 85.28
N GLU A 442 30.29 -73.48 86.49
CA GLU A 442 29.37 -73.65 87.61
C GLU A 442 28.12 -72.80 87.41
N ALA A 443 28.21 -71.62 86.78
CA ALA A 443 27.05 -70.87 86.31
C ALA A 443 26.32 -71.60 85.18
N ASP A 444 27.01 -72.24 84.23
CA ASP A 444 26.38 -73.11 83.22
C ASP A 444 25.71 -74.33 83.86
N SER A 445 26.32 -74.94 84.88
CA SER A 445 25.72 -76.06 85.62
C SER A 445 24.53 -75.58 86.45
N ILE A 446 24.61 -74.40 87.07
CA ILE A 446 23.52 -73.70 87.78
C ILE A 446 22.46 -73.21 86.79
N GLU A 447 22.76 -72.93 85.53
CA GLU A 447 21.78 -72.63 84.47
C GLU A 447 21.04 -73.92 84.06
N VAL A 448 21.74 -75.06 83.96
CA VAL A 448 21.12 -76.38 83.78
C VAL A 448 20.29 -76.79 85.00
N GLU A 449 20.76 -76.52 86.23
CA GLU A 449 20.01 -76.80 87.46
C GLU A 449 18.86 -75.83 87.63
N LYS A 450 19.01 -74.54 87.32
CA LYS A 450 17.95 -73.53 87.23
C LYS A 450 16.90 -73.96 86.22
N ASN A 451 17.27 -74.55 85.08
CA ASN A 451 16.30 -75.12 84.15
C ASN A 451 15.58 -76.35 84.75
N LYS A 452 16.26 -77.26 85.45
CA LYS A 452 15.61 -78.35 86.22
C LYS A 452 14.68 -77.79 87.31
N TYR A 453 15.11 -76.76 88.03
CA TYR A 453 14.36 -76.06 89.07
C TYR A 453 13.24 -75.18 88.49
N GLN A 454 13.31 -74.75 87.24
CA GLN A 454 12.23 -74.09 86.50
C GLN A 454 11.21 -75.09 85.98
N MET A 455 11.62 -76.31 85.61
CA MET A 455 10.68 -77.42 85.37
C MET A 455 10.06 -77.93 86.67
N ALA A 456 10.78 -77.88 87.79
CA ALA A 456 10.24 -78.16 89.12
C ALA A 456 9.35 -77.02 89.63
N LEU A 457 9.69 -75.77 89.33
CA LEU A 457 8.85 -74.59 89.59
C LEU A 457 7.60 -74.67 88.75
N MET A 458 7.62 -74.89 87.44
CA MET A 458 6.38 -75.07 86.66
C MET A 458 5.49 -76.21 87.21
N LYS A 459 6.07 -77.30 87.75
CA LYS A 459 5.31 -78.33 88.47
C LYS A 459 4.78 -77.87 89.83
N LYS A 460 5.54 -77.07 90.58
CA LYS A 460 5.11 -76.42 91.83
C LYS A 460 4.12 -75.29 91.60
N GLU A 461 4.20 -74.58 90.48
CA GLU A 461 3.36 -73.47 90.04
C GLU A 461 2.02 -74.00 89.55
N ASN A 462 2.01 -75.09 88.78
CA ASN A 462 0.79 -75.84 88.49
C ASN A 462 0.14 -76.41 89.78
N HIS A 463 0.93 -76.79 90.79
CA HIS A 463 0.38 -77.18 92.09
C HIS A 463 -0.03 -75.97 92.96
N ILE A 464 0.61 -74.81 92.79
CA ILE A 464 0.25 -73.53 93.41
C ILE A 464 -0.99 -72.96 92.75
N THR A 465 -1.26 -73.17 91.45
CA THR A 465 -2.55 -72.85 90.84
C THR A 465 -3.62 -73.83 91.30
N GLU A 466 -3.36 -75.14 91.38
CA GLU A 466 -4.27 -76.10 92.03
C GLU A 466 -4.57 -75.78 93.51
N LEU A 467 -3.66 -75.10 94.22
CA LEU A 467 -3.85 -74.64 95.58
C LEU A 467 -4.46 -73.23 95.64
N SER A 468 -4.19 -72.36 94.66
CA SER A 468 -4.78 -71.02 94.52
C SER A 468 -6.25 -71.11 94.09
N ASP A 469 -6.61 -72.04 93.21
CA ASP A 469 -7.98 -72.42 92.90
C ASP A 469 -8.78 -72.88 94.14
N LYS A 470 -8.09 -73.41 95.15
CA LYS A 470 -8.67 -73.80 96.45
C LYS A 470 -8.65 -72.63 97.45
N LEU A 471 -7.69 -71.70 97.31
CA LEU A 471 -7.57 -70.48 98.10
C LEU A 471 -8.59 -69.42 97.67
N GLU A 472 -8.82 -69.20 96.38
CA GLU A 472 -9.90 -68.33 95.88
C GLU A 472 -11.28 -68.88 96.29
N LYS A 473 -11.52 -70.19 96.12
CA LYS A 473 -12.76 -70.86 96.57
C LYS A 473 -12.94 -70.90 98.10
N THR A 474 -11.98 -70.39 98.87
CA THR A 474 -12.10 -70.13 100.33
C THR A 474 -12.03 -68.64 100.69
N LEU A 475 -11.38 -67.79 99.90
CA LEU A 475 -11.37 -66.32 100.01
C LEU A 475 -12.70 -65.70 99.57
N GLU A 476 -13.35 -66.22 98.52
CA GLU A 476 -14.73 -65.84 98.17
C GLU A 476 -15.72 -66.09 99.32
N LYS A 477 -15.39 -67.02 100.23
CA LYS A 477 -16.18 -67.36 101.42
C LYS A 477 -15.77 -66.59 102.68
N MET A 478 -14.72 -65.77 102.63
CA MET A 478 -14.25 -64.95 103.76
C MET A 478 -13.94 -63.52 103.30
N GLN A 479 -14.96 -62.67 103.31
CA GLN A 479 -14.87 -61.25 102.97
C GLN A 479 -14.01 -60.45 103.98
N ILE A 480 -12.68 -60.49 103.83
CA ILE A 480 -11.75 -59.58 104.53
C ILE A 480 -10.87 -58.88 103.50
N LYS A 481 -11.17 -57.58 103.30
CA LYS A 481 -10.42 -56.69 102.41
C LYS A 481 -9.18 -56.19 103.16
N ILE A 482 -8.04 -56.86 102.98
CA ILE A 482 -6.78 -56.52 103.66
C ILE A 482 -6.32 -55.11 103.25
N LEU A 483 -5.85 -54.35 104.24
CA LEU A 483 -5.38 -52.97 104.09
C LEU A 483 -4.01 -52.95 103.39
N LEU A 484 -3.90 -52.26 102.25
CA LEU A 484 -2.61 -51.97 101.62
C LEU A 484 -1.80 -50.98 102.47
N SER A 485 -0.47 -51.09 102.42
CA SER A 485 0.42 -50.16 103.10
C SER A 485 0.37 -48.78 102.44
N PRO A 486 0.39 -47.66 103.20
CA PRO A 486 0.43 -46.30 102.64
C PRO A 486 1.62 -46.06 101.69
N GLN A 487 2.72 -46.79 101.85
CA GLN A 487 3.87 -46.73 100.94
C GLN A 487 3.58 -47.37 99.58
N GLU A 488 2.82 -48.47 99.54
CA GLU A 488 2.40 -49.14 98.30
C GLU A 488 1.37 -48.30 97.53
N ILE A 489 0.45 -47.63 98.25
CA ILE A 489 -0.48 -46.67 97.65
C ILE A 489 0.29 -45.50 97.02
N ARG A 490 1.32 -44.98 97.71
CA ARG A 490 2.18 -43.92 97.16
C ARG A 490 2.99 -44.40 95.96
N LEU A 491 3.56 -45.61 96.00
CA LEU A 491 4.31 -46.19 94.88
C LEU A 491 3.42 -46.39 93.65
N ASN A 492 2.23 -46.97 93.82
CA ASN A 492 1.23 -47.09 92.75
C ASN A 492 0.79 -45.73 92.19
N SER A 493 0.68 -44.69 93.03
CA SER A 493 0.36 -43.33 92.57
C SER A 493 1.47 -42.71 91.71
N LEU A 494 2.74 -42.95 92.08
CA LEU A 494 3.91 -42.50 91.33
C LEU A 494 4.07 -43.29 90.03
N GLU A 495 3.87 -44.61 90.05
CA GLU A 495 3.82 -45.42 88.82
C GLU A 495 2.73 -44.96 87.87
N LYS A 496 1.54 -44.63 88.37
CA LYS A 496 0.45 -44.11 87.54
C LYS A 496 0.80 -42.75 86.94
N GLN A 497 1.41 -41.84 87.71
CA GLN A 497 1.92 -40.57 87.19
C GLN A 497 3.02 -40.78 86.13
N ILE A 498 3.95 -41.73 86.36
CA ILE A 498 4.98 -42.08 85.38
C ILE A 498 4.35 -42.60 84.09
N LYS A 499 3.40 -43.54 84.17
CA LYS A 499 2.64 -44.07 83.01
C LYS A 499 1.89 -42.94 82.27
N GLU A 500 1.17 -42.08 82.99
CA GLU A 500 0.50 -40.90 82.42
C GLU A 500 1.48 -39.91 81.76
N THR A 501 2.71 -39.76 82.25
CA THR A 501 3.73 -38.94 81.55
C THR A 501 4.34 -39.65 80.34
N GLN A 502 4.55 -40.98 80.40
CA GLN A 502 5.03 -41.77 79.28
C GLN A 502 4.03 -41.79 78.13
N ASP A 503 2.73 -41.88 78.41
CA ASP A 503 1.70 -41.85 77.38
C ASP A 503 1.58 -40.46 76.75
N LYS A 504 1.64 -39.37 77.55
CA LYS A 504 1.75 -38.00 77.02
C LYS A 504 3.00 -37.79 76.15
N ILE A 505 4.13 -38.44 76.48
CA ILE A 505 5.35 -38.42 75.65
C ILE A 505 5.12 -39.17 74.32
N LYS A 506 4.42 -40.31 74.32
CA LYS A 506 4.04 -41.03 73.09
C LYS A 506 3.11 -40.18 72.22
N ASP A 507 2.09 -39.55 72.81
CA ASP A 507 1.17 -38.68 72.08
C ASP A 507 1.89 -37.49 71.43
N LEU A 508 2.81 -36.85 72.17
CA LEU A 508 3.67 -35.78 71.64
C LEU A 508 4.64 -36.28 70.56
N GLN A 509 5.17 -37.50 70.67
CA GLN A 509 5.98 -38.12 69.62
C GLN A 509 5.14 -38.42 68.36
N ILE A 510 3.92 -38.93 68.50
CA ILE A 510 3.00 -39.18 67.37
C ILE A 510 2.61 -37.86 66.70
N PHE A 511 2.33 -36.81 67.48
CA PHE A 511 2.09 -35.46 66.97
C PHE A 511 3.31 -34.90 66.24
N TRP A 512 4.51 -35.02 66.82
CA TRP A 512 5.76 -34.58 66.18
C TRP A 512 6.03 -35.31 64.86
N MET A 513 5.91 -36.64 64.84
CA MET A 513 6.07 -37.44 63.61
C MET A 513 5.04 -37.08 62.54
N ARG A 514 3.83 -36.64 62.93
CA ARG A 514 2.82 -36.11 62.00
C ARG A 514 3.24 -34.76 61.42
N GLU A 515 3.70 -33.82 62.24
CA GLU A 515 4.15 -32.52 61.75
C GLU A 515 5.45 -32.60 60.95
N GLU A 516 6.39 -33.49 61.31
CA GLU A 516 7.56 -33.80 60.50
C GLU A 516 7.15 -34.34 59.13
N ARG A 517 6.17 -35.27 59.07
CA ARG A 517 5.60 -35.76 57.81
C ARG A 517 4.90 -34.65 57.01
N ASN A 518 4.17 -33.74 57.66
CA ASN A 518 3.55 -32.60 57.00
C ASN A 518 4.62 -31.68 56.38
N VAL A 519 5.65 -31.32 57.14
CA VAL A 519 6.78 -30.48 56.68
C VAL A 519 7.53 -31.14 55.53
N LEU A 520 7.73 -32.46 55.57
CA LEU A 520 8.32 -33.22 54.46
C LEU A 520 7.42 -33.21 53.21
N SER A 521 6.09 -33.35 53.35
CA SER A 521 5.13 -33.22 52.24
C SER A 521 5.19 -31.83 51.61
N MET A 522 5.07 -30.78 52.43
CA MET A 522 5.16 -29.39 51.96
C MET A 522 6.51 -29.08 51.31
N SER A 523 7.61 -29.71 51.77
CA SER A 523 8.93 -29.58 51.15
C SER A 523 9.03 -30.31 49.80
N GLN A 524 8.35 -31.45 49.63
CA GLN A 524 8.26 -32.16 48.35
C GLN A 524 7.40 -31.36 47.35
N GLU A 525 6.23 -30.87 47.77
CA GLU A 525 5.36 -30.01 46.97
C GLU A 525 6.06 -28.73 46.53
N LYS A 526 6.78 -28.06 47.44
CA LYS A 526 7.64 -26.91 47.13
C LYS A 526 8.70 -27.24 46.07
N GLN A 527 9.33 -28.42 46.17
CA GLN A 527 10.34 -28.84 45.20
C GLN A 527 9.72 -29.15 43.83
N GLU A 528 8.52 -29.76 43.78
CA GLU A 528 7.76 -29.90 42.54
C GLU A 528 7.37 -28.55 41.93
N GLN A 529 6.90 -27.59 42.74
CA GLN A 529 6.56 -26.24 42.29
C GLN A 529 7.79 -25.54 41.70
N ILE A 530 8.96 -25.68 42.32
CA ILE A 530 10.23 -25.18 41.78
C ILE A 530 10.59 -25.85 40.45
N GLN A 531 10.38 -27.17 40.30
CA GLN A 531 10.60 -27.86 39.03
C GLN A 531 9.64 -27.38 37.93
N LYS A 532 8.34 -27.29 38.23
CA LYS A 532 7.29 -26.78 37.32
C LYS A 532 7.58 -25.33 36.89
N LEU A 533 7.99 -24.48 37.82
CA LEU A 533 8.40 -23.08 37.57
C LEU A 533 9.67 -23.00 36.71
N ASN A 534 10.62 -23.92 36.88
CA ASN A 534 11.82 -23.99 36.04
C ASN A 534 11.54 -24.54 34.61
N LEU A 535 10.52 -25.39 34.43
CA LEU A 535 10.03 -25.78 33.12
C LEU A 535 9.35 -24.59 32.42
N LEU A 536 8.42 -23.92 33.09
CA LEU A 536 7.74 -22.72 32.57
C LEU A 536 8.73 -21.60 32.20
N LYS A 537 9.82 -21.42 32.95
CA LYS A 537 10.92 -20.51 32.58
C LYS A 537 11.62 -20.90 31.27
N LYS A 538 11.89 -22.20 31.05
CA LYS A 538 12.48 -22.71 29.80
C LYS A 538 11.53 -22.53 28.62
N GLU A 539 10.24 -22.82 28.81
CA GLU A 539 9.21 -22.64 27.79
C GLU A 539 9.05 -21.17 27.41
N ASN A 540 8.99 -20.26 28.39
CA ASN A 540 8.93 -18.82 28.15
C ASN A 540 10.19 -18.33 27.39
N PHE A 541 11.39 -18.79 27.77
CA PHE A 541 12.62 -18.49 27.03
C PHE A 541 12.59 -19.01 25.57
N ILE A 542 12.08 -20.22 25.33
CA ILE A 542 11.89 -20.77 23.98
C ILE A 542 10.87 -19.95 23.18
N LEU A 543 9.78 -19.50 23.81
CA LEU A 543 8.78 -18.63 23.19
C LEU A 543 9.35 -17.24 22.87
N GLN A 544 10.18 -16.66 23.75
CA GLN A 544 10.90 -15.41 23.48
C GLN A 544 11.86 -15.55 22.30
N GLN A 545 12.65 -16.63 22.22
CA GLN A 545 13.51 -16.89 21.07
C GLN A 545 12.72 -17.08 19.76
N LYS A 546 11.59 -17.82 19.80
CA LYS A 546 10.69 -17.96 18.65
C LYS A 546 10.12 -16.60 18.21
N ASN A 547 9.70 -15.76 19.16
CA ASN A 547 9.16 -14.43 18.88
C ASN A 547 10.21 -13.49 18.28
N LEU A 548 11.45 -13.51 18.78
CA LEU A 548 12.58 -12.79 18.18
C LEU A 548 12.87 -13.26 16.75
N LYS A 549 12.87 -14.57 16.49
CA LYS A 549 13.05 -15.12 15.13
C LYS A 549 11.93 -14.70 14.19
N ILE A 550 10.67 -14.79 14.61
CA ILE A 550 9.51 -14.34 13.83
C ILE A 550 9.59 -12.82 13.57
N SER A 551 10.02 -12.02 14.55
CA SER A 551 10.21 -10.58 14.39
C SER A 551 11.29 -10.25 13.35
N GLN A 552 12.41 -10.98 13.36
CA GLN A 552 13.47 -10.86 12.35
C GLN A 552 12.99 -11.31 10.96
N GLU A 553 12.20 -12.38 10.86
CA GLU A 553 11.58 -12.83 9.62
C GLU A 553 10.61 -11.77 9.06
N ILE A 554 9.75 -11.18 9.90
CA ILE A 554 8.86 -10.06 9.53
C ILE A 554 9.65 -8.84 9.04
N GLU A 555 10.74 -8.45 9.71
CA GLU A 555 11.55 -7.32 9.29
C GLU A 555 12.30 -7.60 7.98
N ASN A 556 12.75 -8.83 7.76
CA ASN A 556 13.31 -9.27 6.49
C ASN A 556 12.26 -9.25 5.36
N TYR A 557 11.01 -9.65 5.63
CA TYR A 557 9.92 -9.51 4.64
C TYR A 557 9.59 -8.05 4.33
N LYS A 558 9.55 -7.15 5.33
CA LYS A 558 9.41 -5.69 5.08
C LYS A 558 10.54 -5.14 4.22
N LYS A 559 11.79 -5.53 4.49
CA LYS A 559 12.97 -5.16 3.67
C LYS A 559 12.98 -5.80 2.27
N GLN A 560 12.17 -6.83 2.02
CA GLN A 560 11.90 -7.35 0.68
C GLN A 560 10.76 -6.57 0.00
N GLU A 561 9.70 -6.23 0.73
CA GLU A 561 8.57 -5.41 0.28
C GLU A 561 9.00 -3.99 -0.15
N GLU A 562 9.86 -3.33 0.63
CA GLU A 562 10.46 -2.04 0.27
C GLU A 562 11.26 -2.13 -1.05
N LYS A 563 11.98 -3.24 -1.26
CA LYS A 563 12.74 -3.49 -2.49
C LYS A 563 11.86 -3.82 -3.69
N THR A 564 10.79 -4.59 -3.51
CA THR A 564 9.83 -4.87 -4.59
C THR A 564 9.04 -3.60 -4.94
N LEU A 565 8.63 -2.80 -3.95
CA LEU A 565 8.01 -1.50 -4.17
C LEU A 565 8.95 -0.52 -4.90
N HIS A 566 10.23 -0.44 -4.51
CA HIS A 566 11.22 0.35 -5.24
C HIS A 566 11.39 -0.13 -6.69
N ASN A 567 11.46 -1.45 -6.91
CA ASN A 567 11.54 -2.04 -8.25
C ASN A 567 10.28 -1.76 -9.08
N ILE A 568 9.09 -1.82 -8.48
CA ILE A 568 7.81 -1.48 -9.12
C ILE A 568 7.82 0.00 -9.52
N ASN A 569 8.20 0.91 -8.62
CA ASN A 569 8.26 2.35 -8.92
C ASN A 569 9.29 2.65 -10.02
N HIS A 570 10.45 1.99 -10.01
CA HIS A 570 11.44 2.07 -11.08
C HIS A 570 10.90 1.54 -12.42
N LEU A 571 10.17 0.42 -12.43
CA LEU A 571 9.54 -0.11 -13.63
C LEU A 571 8.39 0.77 -14.14
N GLN A 572 7.60 1.38 -13.25
CA GLN A 572 6.57 2.37 -13.59
C GLN A 572 7.18 3.63 -14.22
N ASN A 573 8.24 4.17 -13.62
CA ASN A 573 8.99 5.30 -14.18
C ASN A 573 9.58 4.95 -15.56
N LYS A 574 10.20 3.78 -15.70
CA LYS A 574 10.71 3.28 -16.99
C LYS A 574 9.59 3.10 -18.01
N THR A 575 8.41 2.64 -17.59
CA THR A 575 7.22 2.51 -18.45
C THR A 575 6.72 3.88 -18.89
N SER A 576 6.64 4.88 -18.01
CA SER A 576 6.28 6.25 -18.37
C SER A 576 7.25 6.85 -19.38
N ILE A 577 8.57 6.67 -19.18
CA ILE A 577 9.60 7.10 -20.13
C ILE A 577 9.45 6.42 -21.49
N LEU A 578 9.12 5.12 -21.52
CA LEU A 578 8.85 4.38 -22.75
C LEU A 578 7.54 4.84 -23.42
N CYS A 579 6.49 5.16 -22.67
CA CYS A 579 5.26 5.76 -23.18
C CYS A 579 5.52 7.16 -23.77
N ASP A 580 6.32 8.00 -23.13
CA ASP A 580 6.72 9.31 -23.66
C ASP A 580 7.57 9.18 -24.93
N GLN A 581 8.49 8.22 -24.98
CA GLN A 581 9.26 7.91 -26.19
C GLN A 581 8.36 7.39 -27.31
N LEU A 582 7.40 6.51 -27.00
CA LEU A 582 6.43 5.98 -27.96
C LEU A 582 5.48 7.06 -28.47
N ASN A 583 5.00 7.96 -27.61
CA ASN A 583 4.20 9.13 -28.01
C ASN A 583 5.01 10.10 -28.89
N LYS A 584 6.28 10.38 -28.55
CA LYS A 584 7.19 11.16 -29.40
C LYS A 584 7.40 10.49 -30.75
N LYS A 585 7.62 9.17 -30.79
CA LYS A 585 7.79 8.39 -32.03
C LYS A 585 6.50 8.33 -32.86
N LYS A 586 5.32 8.20 -32.23
CA LYS A 586 4.00 8.28 -32.86
C LYS A 586 3.79 9.66 -33.49
N ASN A 587 4.12 10.74 -32.78
CA ASN A 587 4.01 12.09 -33.30
C ASN A 587 4.99 12.34 -34.46
N THR A 588 6.24 11.86 -34.39
CA THR A 588 7.15 11.92 -35.55
C THR A 588 6.64 11.09 -36.72
N LYS A 589 5.99 9.94 -36.48
CA LYS A 589 5.37 9.15 -37.56
C LYS A 589 4.21 9.91 -38.19
N ILE A 590 3.28 10.45 -37.40
CA ILE A 590 2.15 11.25 -37.91
C ILE A 590 2.64 12.45 -38.72
N ASN A 591 3.72 13.11 -38.29
CA ASN A 591 4.31 14.20 -39.05
C ASN A 591 4.95 13.72 -40.36
N LEU A 592 5.66 12.58 -40.37
CA LEU A 592 6.24 11.98 -41.58
C LEU A 592 5.16 11.48 -42.55
N ASP A 593 4.10 10.84 -42.05
CA ASP A 593 2.93 10.40 -42.82
C ASP A 593 2.25 11.63 -43.47
N LYS A 594 2.10 12.75 -42.73
CA LYS A 594 1.58 14.02 -43.26
C LYS A 594 2.50 14.65 -44.30
N THR A 595 3.81 14.69 -44.08
CA THR A 595 4.75 15.24 -45.08
C THR A 595 4.79 14.37 -46.33
N ASN A 596 4.69 13.04 -46.21
CA ASN A 596 4.59 12.14 -47.36
C ASN A 596 3.30 12.38 -48.15
N TYR A 597 2.16 12.55 -47.48
CA TYR A 597 0.90 12.88 -48.15
C TYR A 597 0.96 14.24 -48.88
N HIS A 598 1.57 15.25 -48.25
CA HIS A 598 1.79 16.55 -48.89
C HIS A 598 2.74 16.45 -50.10
N LEU A 599 3.82 15.65 -49.99
CA LEU A 599 4.77 15.43 -51.07
C LEU A 599 4.14 14.64 -52.23
N GLN A 600 3.27 13.66 -51.94
CA GLN A 600 2.46 12.97 -52.93
C GLN A 600 1.52 13.93 -53.66
N PHE A 601 0.81 14.80 -52.92
CA PHE A 601 -0.04 15.83 -53.52
C PHE A 601 0.75 16.82 -54.39
N GLU A 602 1.95 17.23 -53.97
CA GLU A 602 2.86 18.03 -54.80
C GLU A 602 3.33 17.30 -56.07
N PHE A 603 3.64 16.00 -55.98
CA PHE A 603 4.05 15.21 -57.15
C PHE A 603 2.89 14.95 -58.11
N ASP A 604 1.68 14.67 -57.61
CA ASP A 604 0.46 14.57 -58.41
C ASP A 604 0.10 15.91 -59.08
N GLY A 605 0.36 17.03 -58.39
CA GLY A 605 0.24 18.38 -58.96
C GLY A 605 1.21 18.61 -60.11
N LYS A 606 2.51 18.41 -59.86
CA LYS A 606 3.58 18.55 -60.87
C LYS A 606 3.42 17.58 -62.05
N LEU A 607 2.88 16.39 -61.82
CA LEU A 607 2.53 15.43 -62.87
C LEU A 607 1.40 15.98 -63.75
N LYS A 608 0.32 16.49 -63.17
CA LYS A 608 -0.79 17.11 -63.92
C LYS A 608 -0.37 18.38 -64.66
N GLU A 609 0.53 19.17 -64.07
CA GLU A 609 1.14 20.32 -64.75
C GLU A 609 1.93 19.86 -65.99
N ALA A 610 2.78 18.84 -65.85
CA ALA A 610 3.54 18.26 -66.96
C ALA A 610 2.63 17.57 -68.02
N GLU A 611 1.55 16.91 -67.61
CA GLU A 611 0.53 16.36 -68.51
C GLU A 611 -0.19 17.46 -69.30
N LEU A 612 -0.52 18.59 -68.65
CA LEU A 612 -1.10 19.76 -69.31
C LEU A 612 -0.10 20.49 -70.22
N GLU A 613 1.20 20.48 -69.91
CA GLU A 613 2.24 20.98 -70.82
C GLU A 613 2.45 20.04 -72.02
N TYR A 614 2.46 18.72 -71.80
CA TYR A 614 2.49 17.73 -72.88
C TYR A 614 1.29 17.90 -73.83
N LEU A 615 0.06 18.03 -73.30
CA LEU A 615 -1.15 18.21 -74.11
C LEU A 615 -1.15 19.54 -74.88
N LYS A 616 -0.56 20.62 -74.35
CA LYS A 616 -0.35 21.87 -75.11
C LYS A 616 0.63 21.65 -76.26
N ILE A 617 1.76 21.00 -76.01
CA ILE A 617 2.77 20.69 -77.03
C ILE A 617 2.19 19.76 -78.12
N GLU A 618 1.34 18.79 -77.75
CA GLU A 618 0.65 17.91 -78.69
C GLU A 618 -0.38 18.68 -79.54
N ALA A 619 -1.08 19.66 -78.96
CA ALA A 619 -1.96 20.57 -79.70
C ALA A 619 -1.18 21.52 -80.63
N ASP A 620 -0.06 22.09 -80.19
CA ASP A 620 0.83 22.93 -81.01
C ASP A 620 1.40 22.12 -82.19
N ILE A 621 1.79 20.87 -81.96
CA ILE A 621 2.22 19.93 -83.02
C ILE A 621 1.08 19.68 -84.01
N ALA A 622 -0.15 19.45 -83.53
CA ALA A 622 -1.31 19.25 -84.39
C ALA A 622 -1.64 20.50 -85.24
N GLU A 623 -1.53 21.71 -84.69
CA GLU A 623 -1.69 22.95 -85.47
C GLU A 623 -0.56 23.09 -86.51
N ILE A 624 0.69 22.81 -86.15
CA ILE A 624 1.82 22.82 -87.08
C ILE A 624 1.65 21.78 -88.20
N GLU A 625 1.09 20.60 -87.90
CA GLU A 625 0.74 19.58 -88.90
C GLU A 625 -0.39 20.06 -89.84
N GLU A 626 -1.45 20.70 -89.33
CA GLU A 626 -2.49 21.28 -90.17
C GLU A 626 -1.95 22.44 -91.03
N GLN A 627 -1.15 23.34 -90.47
CA GLN A 627 -0.47 24.41 -91.19
C GLN A 627 0.44 23.85 -92.31
N LYS A 628 1.21 22.80 -92.03
CA LYS A 628 2.03 22.04 -92.99
C LYS A 628 1.18 21.42 -94.11
N ILE A 629 0.03 20.83 -93.79
CA ILE A 629 -0.93 20.30 -94.77
C ILE A 629 -1.55 21.42 -95.61
N ALA A 630 -1.91 22.56 -95.01
CA ALA A 630 -2.46 23.72 -95.70
C ALA A 630 -1.44 24.37 -96.65
N LEU A 631 -0.18 24.51 -96.21
CA LEU A 631 0.93 24.98 -97.04
C LEU A 631 1.25 24.00 -98.18
N SER A 632 1.18 22.70 -97.93
CA SER A 632 1.33 21.67 -98.97
C SER A 632 0.23 21.74 -100.04
N LYS A 633 -1.05 21.87 -99.63
CA LYS A 633 -2.18 22.11 -100.53
C LYS A 633 -1.98 23.39 -101.36
N LYS A 634 -1.52 24.48 -100.73
CA LYS A 634 -1.22 25.77 -101.38
C LYS A 634 -0.04 25.67 -102.36
N LEU A 635 0.99 24.88 -102.04
CA LEU A 635 2.11 24.58 -102.94
C LEU A 635 1.63 23.79 -104.17
N ILE A 636 0.77 22.78 -103.98
CA ILE A 636 0.16 22.01 -105.08
C ILE A 636 -0.68 22.93 -105.99
N GLU A 637 -1.44 23.87 -105.43
CA GLU A 637 -2.15 24.88 -106.22
C GLU A 637 -1.21 25.79 -107.02
N ILE A 638 -0.13 26.29 -106.40
CA ILE A 638 0.86 27.14 -107.07
C ILE A 638 1.54 26.36 -108.20
N ASN A 639 1.89 25.09 -107.97
CA ASN A 639 2.47 24.21 -108.99
C ASN A 639 1.48 23.93 -110.13
N ARG A 640 0.18 23.73 -109.85
CA ARG A 640 -0.87 23.63 -110.90
C ARG A 640 -0.94 24.92 -111.73
N LYS A 641 -0.98 26.08 -111.08
CA LYS A 641 -1.00 27.40 -111.74
C LYS A 641 0.27 27.64 -112.58
N ALA A 642 1.44 27.23 -112.10
CA ALA A 642 2.69 27.27 -112.86
C ALA A 642 2.65 26.35 -114.09
N LEU A 643 2.15 25.12 -113.95
CA LEU A 643 2.02 24.15 -115.05
C LEU A 643 0.98 24.60 -116.10
N GLU A 644 -0.08 25.32 -115.70
CA GLU A 644 -0.98 26.02 -116.61
C GLU A 644 -0.28 27.16 -117.37
N TRP A 645 0.61 27.92 -116.71
CA TRP A 645 1.42 28.95 -117.38
C TRP A 645 2.43 28.35 -118.36
N ASP A 646 3.10 27.25 -118.00
CA ASP A 646 3.97 26.50 -118.91
C ASP A 646 3.20 26.00 -120.15
N LYS A 647 1.98 25.49 -119.97
CA LYS A 647 1.10 25.11 -121.11
C LYS A 647 0.75 26.30 -121.99
N LYS A 648 0.45 27.47 -121.41
CA LYS A 648 0.20 28.71 -122.16
C LYS A 648 1.44 29.18 -122.91
N VAL A 649 2.63 29.09 -122.30
CA VAL A 649 3.92 29.43 -122.94
C VAL A 649 4.25 28.47 -124.07
N LYS A 650 3.96 27.17 -123.93
CA LYS A 650 4.10 26.18 -125.01
C LYS A 650 3.16 26.49 -126.18
N LEU A 651 1.86 26.69 -125.94
CA LEU A 651 0.90 27.11 -126.97
C LEU A 651 1.30 28.42 -127.67
N VAL A 652 1.84 29.40 -126.95
CA VAL A 652 2.35 30.66 -127.52
C VAL A 652 3.62 30.43 -128.36
N ASN A 653 4.47 29.48 -128.00
CA ASN A 653 5.64 29.12 -128.82
C ASN A 653 5.28 28.26 -130.04
N GLU A 654 4.29 27.36 -129.92
CA GLU A 654 3.73 26.53 -130.99
C GLU A 654 3.04 27.41 -132.04
N THR A 655 2.10 28.28 -131.64
CA THR A 655 1.46 29.25 -132.55
C THR A 655 2.47 30.25 -133.15
N LYS A 656 3.53 30.61 -132.42
CA LYS A 656 4.65 31.42 -132.95
C LYS A 656 5.53 30.63 -133.95
N ALA A 657 5.57 29.30 -133.87
CA ALA A 657 6.21 28.45 -134.86
C ALA A 657 5.33 28.30 -136.11
N GLU A 658 4.02 28.09 -135.97
CA GLU A 658 3.06 28.08 -137.08
C GLU A 658 3.04 29.42 -137.83
N MET A 659 2.97 30.54 -137.11
CA MET A 659 3.06 31.89 -137.67
C MET A 659 4.41 32.20 -138.35
N ARG A 660 5.45 31.39 -138.11
CA ARG A 660 6.71 31.42 -138.87
C ARG A 660 6.71 30.44 -140.04
N GLY A 661 6.04 29.30 -139.92
CA GLY A 661 5.85 28.33 -141.00
C GLY A 661 4.95 28.85 -142.13
N SER A 662 3.98 29.71 -141.83
CA SER A 662 3.09 30.32 -142.84
C SER A 662 3.66 31.57 -143.53
N GLN A 663 4.90 32.01 -143.24
CA GLN A 663 5.55 33.11 -143.97
C GLN A 663 6.27 32.62 -145.24
N GLY A 664 5.49 32.14 -146.21
CA GLY A 664 5.95 31.98 -147.60
C GLY A 664 6.09 33.35 -148.31
N PRO A 665 7.10 33.56 -149.16
CA PRO A 665 7.36 34.86 -149.78
C PRO A 665 6.39 35.18 -150.94
N SER A 666 5.31 35.90 -150.65
CA SER A 666 4.40 36.44 -151.68
C SER A 666 5.05 37.63 -152.42
N SER A 667 5.48 37.42 -153.66
CA SER A 667 6.08 38.44 -154.53
C SER A 667 5.09 39.07 -155.54
N GLU A 668 3.93 38.45 -155.73
CA GLU A 668 3.01 38.75 -156.84
C GLU A 668 2.19 40.04 -156.64
N ILE A 669 1.93 40.42 -155.39
CA ILE A 669 1.10 41.59 -155.01
C ILE A 669 1.76 42.94 -155.39
N ILE A 670 3.07 42.95 -155.64
CA ILE A 670 3.79 44.16 -156.10
C ILE A 670 3.69 44.31 -157.62
N ASN A 671 3.79 43.21 -158.38
CA ASN A 671 3.82 43.24 -159.84
C ASN A 671 2.49 43.74 -160.45
N MET A 672 1.35 43.32 -159.89
CA MET A 672 0.03 43.79 -160.33
C MET A 672 -0.19 45.31 -160.18
N LYS A 673 0.57 45.99 -159.30
CA LYS A 673 0.45 47.43 -159.09
C LYS A 673 1.27 48.28 -160.05
N GLN A 674 2.29 47.73 -160.69
CA GLN A 674 3.13 48.47 -161.64
C GLN A 674 2.52 48.52 -163.05
N GLU A 675 1.78 47.48 -163.47
CA GLU A 675 1.17 47.44 -164.81
C GLU A 675 -0.01 48.42 -164.96
N ILE A 676 -0.78 48.64 -163.89
CA ILE A 676 -1.90 49.61 -163.85
C ILE A 676 -1.41 51.05 -164.11
N GLN A 677 -0.15 51.39 -163.83
CA GLN A 677 0.41 52.70 -164.17
C GLN A 677 0.85 52.82 -165.64
N ARG A 678 1.12 51.73 -166.36
CA ARG A 678 1.55 51.79 -167.78
C ARG A 678 0.40 52.11 -168.74
N MET A 679 -0.73 51.42 -168.61
CA MET A 679 -1.89 51.64 -169.51
C MET A 679 -2.41 53.08 -169.49
N ASN A 680 -2.36 53.74 -168.33
CA ASN A 680 -2.83 55.12 -168.16
C ASN A 680 -2.00 56.17 -168.92
N VAL A 681 -0.74 55.90 -169.27
CA VAL A 681 0.12 56.86 -169.99
C VAL A 681 -0.18 56.86 -171.49
N ILE A 682 -0.39 55.69 -172.09
CA ILE A 682 -0.64 55.52 -173.54
C ILE A 682 -1.92 56.26 -173.98
N TYR A 683 -2.98 56.19 -173.17
CA TYR A 683 -4.27 56.84 -173.46
C TYR A 683 -4.16 58.38 -173.61
N SER A 684 -3.19 59.01 -172.94
CA SER A 684 -3.03 60.48 -172.96
C SER A 684 -2.50 61.04 -174.28
N GLN A 685 -1.75 60.23 -175.06
CA GLN A 685 -1.06 60.71 -176.26
C GLN A 685 -1.91 60.61 -177.52
N LEU A 686 -2.82 59.62 -177.61
CA LEU A 686 -3.73 59.49 -178.75
C LEU A 686 -4.74 60.66 -178.84
N LYS A 687 -5.08 61.26 -177.69
CA LYS A 687 -6.18 62.22 -177.52
C LYS A 687 -5.89 63.66 -178.02
N LYS A 688 -4.79 63.90 -178.75
CA LYS A 688 -4.45 65.25 -179.26
C LYS A 688 -4.12 65.33 -180.75
N ALA A 689 -4.32 64.22 -181.49
CA ALA A 689 -4.36 64.16 -182.95
C ALA A 689 -5.47 65.06 -183.56
N GLN A 690 -6.59 64.42 -183.93
CA GLN A 690 -7.77 64.99 -184.58
C GLN A 690 -8.97 64.10 -184.21
N GLU A 691 -10.09 64.52 -183.60
CA GLU A 691 -10.47 65.80 -182.97
C GLU A 691 -10.54 67.06 -183.85
N LYS A 692 -10.54 66.93 -185.20
CA LYS A 692 -10.57 68.13 -186.08
C LYS A 692 -11.59 68.17 -187.22
N ILE A 693 -12.02 67.03 -187.81
CA ILE A 693 -12.91 67.04 -189.00
C ILE A 693 -14.11 66.06 -188.92
N VAL A 694 -14.15 65.12 -187.97
CA VAL A 694 -15.36 64.30 -187.69
C VAL A 694 -15.56 64.16 -186.17
N LYS A 695 -16.22 65.07 -185.43
CA LYS A 695 -16.95 66.31 -185.78
C LYS A 695 -18.27 66.10 -186.55
N ASP A 696 -19.10 67.13 -186.57
CA ASP A 696 -20.22 67.33 -187.50
C ASP A 696 -21.32 66.26 -187.52
N LEU A 697 -21.85 65.87 -186.34
CA LEU A 697 -23.30 65.93 -186.00
C LEU A 697 -23.69 65.33 -184.63
N GLU A 698 -22.95 64.33 -184.12
CA GLU A 698 -23.38 63.44 -183.03
C GLU A 698 -23.73 64.12 -181.68
N LEU A 699 -23.09 65.26 -181.36
CA LEU A 699 -23.11 65.87 -180.03
C LEU A 699 -24.48 66.42 -179.56
N CYS A 700 -25.48 66.51 -180.44
CA CYS A 700 -26.81 67.01 -180.08
C CYS A 700 -27.69 65.95 -179.37
N VAL A 701 -27.45 64.66 -179.56
CA VAL A 701 -28.29 63.58 -179.00
C VAL A 701 -27.93 63.29 -177.54
N ILE A 702 -26.63 63.13 -177.26
CA ILE A 702 -26.05 62.70 -175.97
C ILE A 702 -26.50 63.57 -174.78
N ARG A 703 -26.86 64.84 -175.02
CA ARG A 703 -27.29 65.77 -173.96
C ARG A 703 -28.61 65.38 -173.28
N ARG A 704 -29.43 64.49 -173.87
CA ARG A 704 -30.74 64.12 -173.31
C ARG A 704 -30.68 62.98 -172.29
N ASP A 705 -29.75 62.04 -172.44
CA ASP A 705 -29.66 60.82 -171.60
C ASP A 705 -29.04 61.09 -170.22
N ALA A 706 -28.10 62.04 -170.14
CA ALA A 706 -27.26 62.29 -168.97
C ALA A 706 -28.02 62.76 -167.69
N ILE A 707 -29.31 63.07 -167.79
CA ILE A 707 -30.13 63.55 -166.66
C ILE A 707 -30.70 62.38 -165.84
N PHE A 708 -30.92 61.22 -166.44
CA PHE A 708 -31.63 60.09 -165.80
C PHE A 708 -30.83 59.40 -164.68
N THR A 709 -29.51 59.32 -164.82
CA THR A 709 -28.64 58.47 -163.99
C THR A 709 -28.34 59.03 -162.58
N VAL A 710 -28.60 60.31 -162.32
CA VAL A 710 -28.18 61.00 -161.09
C VAL A 710 -29.08 60.69 -159.87
N ALA A 711 -30.32 60.24 -160.10
CA ALA A 711 -31.33 60.13 -159.04
C ALA A 711 -31.08 59.01 -158.01
N ASN A 712 -30.53 57.86 -158.43
CA ASN A 712 -30.59 56.61 -157.65
C ASN A 712 -29.56 56.46 -156.49
N ALA A 713 -28.67 57.43 -156.26
CA ALA A 713 -27.38 57.16 -155.59
C ALA A 713 -27.26 57.49 -154.08
N ARG A 714 -28.35 57.83 -153.34
CA ARG A 714 -28.23 58.61 -152.07
C ARG A 714 -28.66 57.97 -150.73
N GLN A 715 -29.04 56.69 -150.63
CA GLN A 715 -29.90 56.23 -149.51
C GLN A 715 -29.29 55.46 -148.30
N THR A 716 -27.99 55.12 -148.22
CA THR A 716 -27.51 54.15 -147.18
C THR A 716 -26.19 54.49 -146.44
N LYS A 717 -26.24 54.59 -145.08
CA LYS A 717 -25.22 54.22 -144.04
C LYS A 717 -25.41 54.93 -142.68
N SER A 718 -25.74 54.20 -141.59
CA SER A 718 -25.35 54.46 -140.16
C SER A 718 -26.15 53.58 -139.17
N LYS A 719 -25.52 52.65 -138.41
CA LYS A 719 -26.16 51.89 -137.28
C LYS A 719 -25.25 51.20 -136.22
N ALA A 720 -23.90 51.26 -136.27
CA ALA A 720 -23.07 50.17 -135.72
C ALA A 720 -22.27 50.39 -134.39
N SER A 721 -22.35 51.52 -133.68
CA SER A 721 -21.29 51.91 -132.71
C SER A 721 -21.56 51.69 -131.21
N GLU A 722 -22.79 51.78 -130.72
CA GLU A 722 -23.04 52.08 -129.28
C GLU A 722 -22.90 50.89 -128.32
N GLN A 723 -22.99 49.65 -128.82
CA GLN A 723 -23.35 48.49 -127.99
C GLN A 723 -22.24 47.97 -127.06
N LYS A 724 -20.97 48.34 -127.27
CA LYS A 724 -19.82 47.77 -126.53
C LYS A 724 -19.50 48.46 -125.19
N LEU A 725 -19.82 49.74 -125.02
CA LEU A 725 -19.35 50.50 -123.84
C LEU A 725 -20.06 50.09 -122.53
N ARG A 726 -21.34 49.70 -122.63
CA ARG A 726 -22.25 49.49 -121.49
C ARG A 726 -21.89 48.29 -120.60
N ILE A 727 -21.21 47.28 -121.16
CA ILE A 727 -20.98 45.96 -120.52
C ILE A 727 -19.78 45.98 -119.55
N ASN A 728 -18.83 46.91 -119.72
CA ASN A 728 -17.58 46.92 -118.97
C ASN A 728 -17.69 47.59 -117.58
N ASN A 729 -18.62 48.54 -117.42
CA ASN A 729 -18.78 49.31 -116.19
C ASN A 729 -19.62 48.59 -115.12
N THR A 730 -20.52 47.68 -115.50
CA THR A 730 -21.34 46.92 -114.54
C THR A 730 -20.48 45.96 -113.71
N ARG A 731 -19.63 45.15 -114.37
CA ARG A 731 -18.78 44.15 -113.71
C ARG A 731 -17.92 44.72 -112.58
N LYS A 732 -17.29 45.89 -112.80
CA LYS A 732 -16.47 46.57 -111.79
C LYS A 732 -17.24 47.01 -110.54
N MET A 733 -18.54 47.27 -110.64
CA MET A 733 -19.36 47.68 -109.49
C MET A 733 -19.70 46.48 -108.58
N ASP A 734 -19.89 45.30 -109.16
CA ASP A 734 -20.25 44.10 -108.40
C ASP A 734 -19.03 43.49 -107.69
N ASP A 735 -17.84 43.57 -108.28
CA ASP A 735 -16.56 43.22 -107.61
C ASP A 735 -16.34 44.04 -106.33
N LEU A 736 -16.58 45.36 -106.38
CA LEU A 736 -16.45 46.24 -105.21
C LEU A 736 -17.50 45.93 -104.13
N ARG A 737 -18.75 45.65 -104.52
CA ARG A 737 -19.82 45.25 -103.58
C ARG A 737 -19.49 43.95 -102.84
N ASN A 738 -18.92 42.97 -103.52
CA ASN A 738 -18.51 41.71 -102.90
C ASN A 738 -17.36 41.92 -101.91
N LYS A 739 -16.41 42.80 -102.23
CA LYS A 739 -15.27 43.10 -101.34
C LYS A 739 -15.69 43.85 -100.07
N ILE A 740 -16.67 44.75 -100.17
CA ILE A 740 -17.28 45.42 -99.00
C ILE A 740 -17.95 44.40 -98.06
N LYS A 741 -18.68 43.41 -98.61
CA LYS A 741 -19.32 42.36 -97.80
C LYS A 741 -18.33 41.47 -97.05
N GLN A 742 -17.18 41.16 -97.65
CA GLN A 742 -16.11 40.41 -96.98
C GLN A 742 -15.57 41.18 -95.77
N ILE A 743 -15.21 42.46 -95.96
CA ILE A 743 -14.71 43.34 -94.89
C ILE A 743 -15.76 43.51 -93.77
N GLN A 744 -17.05 43.60 -94.11
CA GLN A 744 -18.12 43.68 -93.10
C GLN A 744 -18.24 42.41 -92.24
N ASN A 745 -18.06 41.23 -92.82
CA ASN A 745 -18.03 39.97 -92.06
C ASN A 745 -16.76 39.86 -91.21
N GLU A 746 -15.60 40.27 -91.73
CA GLU A 746 -14.34 40.31 -90.98
C GLU A 746 -14.45 41.24 -89.76
N ILE A 747 -15.03 42.44 -89.92
CA ILE A 747 -15.29 43.37 -88.81
C ILE A 747 -16.25 42.77 -87.77
N LYS A 748 -17.28 42.01 -88.19
CA LYS A 748 -18.19 41.33 -87.25
C LYS A 748 -17.46 40.27 -86.43
N ASN A 749 -16.69 39.40 -87.09
CA ASN A 749 -15.90 38.36 -86.42
C ASN A 749 -14.85 38.96 -85.47
N ILE A 750 -14.23 40.08 -85.82
CA ILE A 750 -13.28 40.80 -84.95
C ILE A 750 -13.98 41.37 -83.72
N LYS A 751 -15.19 41.94 -83.86
CA LYS A 751 -15.98 42.43 -82.71
C LYS A 751 -16.42 41.32 -81.77
N GLU A 752 -16.83 40.17 -82.31
CA GLU A 752 -17.21 39.01 -81.52
C GLU A 752 -16.00 38.45 -80.73
N LYS A 753 -14.81 38.43 -81.35
CA LYS A 753 -13.55 38.10 -80.66
C LYS A 753 -13.11 39.14 -79.62
N SER A 754 -13.31 40.44 -79.88
CA SER A 754 -13.05 41.50 -78.88
C SER A 754 -13.92 41.29 -77.64
N ALA A 755 -15.22 41.07 -77.83
CA ALA A 755 -16.16 40.84 -76.73
C ALA A 755 -15.84 39.58 -75.91
N SER A 756 -15.37 38.48 -76.53
CA SER A 756 -14.93 37.30 -75.79
C SER A 756 -13.64 37.54 -75.00
N VAL A 757 -12.68 38.29 -75.56
CA VAL A 757 -11.44 38.65 -74.86
C VAL A 757 -11.72 39.63 -73.72
N GLU A 758 -12.60 40.62 -73.91
CA GLU A 758 -13.06 41.53 -72.86
C GLU A 758 -13.86 40.82 -71.74
N ALA A 759 -14.44 39.65 -72.01
CA ALA A 759 -15.06 38.81 -70.99
C ALA A 759 -14.00 37.99 -70.22
N GLN A 760 -13.02 37.41 -70.93
CA GLN A 760 -11.89 36.69 -70.33
C GLN A 760 -11.03 37.59 -69.45
N ILE A 761 -10.72 38.82 -69.90
CA ILE A 761 -10.00 39.82 -69.10
C ILE A 761 -10.73 40.10 -67.79
N ARG A 762 -12.05 40.33 -67.81
CA ARG A 762 -12.82 40.61 -66.59
C ARG A 762 -12.91 39.43 -65.62
N LEU A 763 -12.88 38.19 -66.12
CA LEU A 763 -12.76 37.00 -65.26
C LEU A 763 -11.38 36.95 -64.59
N ILE A 764 -10.31 37.13 -65.36
CA ILE A 764 -8.92 37.16 -64.86
C ILE A 764 -8.71 38.34 -63.88
N GLU A 765 -9.28 39.51 -64.13
CA GLU A 765 -9.26 40.65 -63.19
C GLU A 765 -9.96 40.33 -61.87
N HIS A 766 -11.07 39.58 -61.90
CA HIS A 766 -11.77 39.13 -60.71
C HIS A 766 -10.97 38.07 -59.93
N GLU A 767 -10.34 37.12 -60.62
CA GLU A 767 -9.43 36.13 -60.03
C GLU A 767 -8.17 36.78 -59.43
N ILE A 768 -7.60 37.78 -60.10
CA ILE A 768 -6.48 38.60 -59.60
C ILE A 768 -6.91 39.42 -58.38
N GLN A 769 -8.13 39.96 -58.32
CA GLN A 769 -8.59 40.66 -57.14
C GLN A 769 -8.82 39.70 -55.97
N LYS A 770 -9.50 38.58 -56.20
CA LYS A 770 -9.71 37.56 -55.17
C LYS A 770 -8.39 37.03 -54.61
N THR A 771 -7.42 36.70 -55.46
CA THR A 771 -6.10 36.22 -54.99
C THR A 771 -5.31 37.30 -54.24
N LYS A 772 -5.47 38.60 -54.56
CA LYS A 772 -4.93 39.69 -53.73
C LYS A 772 -5.61 39.77 -52.37
N ASP A 773 -6.93 39.61 -52.32
CA ASP A 773 -7.71 39.64 -51.08
C ASP A 773 -7.30 38.46 -50.18
N ASP A 774 -7.20 37.25 -50.76
CA ASP A 774 -6.70 36.02 -50.12
C ASP A 774 -5.25 36.21 -49.59
N ILE A 775 -4.33 36.74 -50.41
CA ILE A 775 -2.95 37.08 -49.98
C ILE A 775 -2.95 38.10 -48.85
N SER A 776 -3.82 39.11 -48.89
CA SER A 776 -3.91 40.11 -47.83
C SER A 776 -4.44 39.53 -46.51
N PHE A 777 -5.31 38.53 -46.58
CA PHE A 777 -5.78 37.76 -45.42
C PHE A 777 -4.63 36.93 -44.84
N ASP A 778 -3.92 36.16 -45.66
CA ASP A 778 -2.80 35.33 -45.24
C ASP A 778 -1.64 36.16 -44.68
N GLU A 779 -1.31 37.31 -45.27
CA GLU A 779 -0.33 38.26 -44.73
C GLU A 779 -0.71 38.74 -43.32
N ASN A 780 -1.98 39.06 -43.09
CA ASN A 780 -2.47 39.55 -41.81
C ASN A 780 -2.57 38.43 -40.76
N TYR A 781 -2.89 37.22 -41.20
CA TYR A 781 -2.85 36.02 -40.37
C TYR A 781 -1.40 35.64 -39.99
N GLU A 782 -0.44 35.75 -40.91
CA GLU A 782 1.00 35.53 -40.64
C GLU A 782 1.55 36.59 -39.67
N LYS A 783 1.10 37.85 -39.76
CA LYS A 783 1.42 38.90 -38.78
C LYS A 783 0.87 38.56 -37.40
N SER A 784 -0.42 38.20 -37.29
CA SER A 784 -1.05 37.77 -36.03
C SER A 784 -0.33 36.56 -35.40
N LEU A 785 0.00 35.54 -36.19
CA LEU A 785 0.75 34.37 -35.71
C LEU A 785 2.17 34.71 -35.26
N ARG A 786 2.87 35.64 -35.93
CA ARG A 786 4.18 36.11 -35.47
C ARG A 786 4.10 36.83 -34.13
N ASP A 787 3.08 37.65 -33.91
CA ASP A 787 2.88 38.34 -32.63
C ASP A 787 2.45 37.38 -31.50
N GLU A 788 1.60 36.37 -31.79
CA GLU A 788 1.30 35.27 -30.87
C GLU A 788 2.54 34.45 -30.49
N ILE A 789 3.44 34.21 -31.44
CA ILE A 789 4.71 33.52 -31.21
C ILE A 789 5.67 34.37 -30.37
N GLU A 790 5.83 35.67 -30.66
CA GLU A 790 6.70 36.55 -29.90
C GLU A 790 6.17 36.84 -28.49
N THR A 791 4.86 37.07 -28.32
CA THR A 791 4.22 37.15 -26.99
C THR A 791 4.42 35.85 -26.20
N SER A 792 4.16 34.68 -26.80
CA SER A 792 4.40 33.37 -26.16
C SER A 792 5.86 33.18 -25.73
N LYS A 793 6.82 33.59 -26.56
CA LYS A 793 8.25 33.63 -26.20
C LYS A 793 8.53 34.60 -25.03
N THR A 794 7.92 35.80 -24.98
CA THR A 794 8.08 36.71 -23.83
C THR A 794 7.59 36.09 -22.52
N GLN A 795 6.42 35.44 -22.53
CA GLN A 795 5.86 34.78 -21.35
C GLN A 795 6.70 33.58 -20.90
N ARG A 796 7.23 32.80 -21.87
CA ARG A 796 8.12 31.68 -21.57
C ARG A 796 9.42 32.13 -20.91
N GLN A 797 10.01 33.24 -21.37
CA GLN A 797 11.19 33.83 -20.73
C GLN A 797 10.89 34.27 -19.30
N LEU A 798 9.82 35.05 -19.06
CA LEU A 798 9.43 35.48 -17.72
C LEU A 798 9.24 34.31 -16.75
N LYS A 799 8.53 33.25 -17.19
CA LYS A 799 8.34 32.02 -16.40
C LYS A 799 9.66 31.29 -16.11
N PHE A 800 10.62 31.30 -17.04
CA PHE A 800 11.94 30.71 -16.85
C PHE A 800 12.82 31.51 -15.89
N GLU A 801 12.85 32.84 -16.00
CA GLU A 801 13.63 33.72 -15.12
C GLU A 801 13.13 33.66 -13.67
N ILE A 802 11.81 33.61 -13.46
CA ILE A 802 11.18 33.35 -12.16
C ILE A 802 11.63 31.99 -11.60
N LEU A 803 11.64 30.93 -12.42
CA LEU A 803 12.09 29.60 -12.01
C LEU A 803 13.57 29.58 -11.61
N VAL A 804 14.45 30.23 -12.38
CA VAL A 804 15.89 30.36 -12.05
C VAL A 804 16.09 31.08 -10.71
N ILE A 805 15.30 32.11 -10.40
CA ILE A 805 15.37 32.82 -9.12
C ILE A 805 14.83 31.95 -7.96
N LEU A 806 13.73 31.22 -8.16
CA LEU A 806 13.25 30.24 -7.20
C LEU A 806 14.28 29.14 -6.93
N GLN A 807 14.95 28.64 -7.98
CA GLN A 807 16.02 27.64 -7.86
C GLN A 807 17.24 28.18 -7.10
N ARG A 808 17.64 29.45 -7.33
CA ARG A 808 18.69 30.12 -6.55
C ARG A 808 18.28 30.29 -5.07
N LYS A 809 17.06 30.77 -4.79
CA LYS A 809 16.53 30.92 -3.42
C LYS A 809 16.45 29.57 -2.69
N LEU A 810 16.01 28.52 -3.39
CA LEU A 810 15.97 27.14 -2.88
C LEU A 810 17.36 26.53 -2.64
N ASN A 811 18.36 26.85 -3.47
CA ASN A 811 19.74 26.43 -3.23
C ASN A 811 20.34 27.15 -1.99
N MET A 812 20.11 28.46 -1.83
CA MET A 812 20.53 29.17 -0.61
C MET A 812 19.86 28.58 0.65
N TYR A 813 18.56 28.23 0.60
CA TYR A 813 17.90 27.55 1.71
C TYR A 813 18.47 26.14 1.98
N ARG A 814 18.90 25.39 0.95
CA ARG A 814 19.60 24.10 1.13
C ARG A 814 20.98 24.25 1.76
N GLU A 815 21.73 25.30 1.41
CA GLU A 815 23.05 25.59 2.00
C GLU A 815 22.90 25.98 3.47
N LEU A 816 21.94 26.87 3.79
CA LEU A 816 21.59 27.24 5.16
C LEU A 816 21.12 26.02 5.99
N ALA A 817 20.25 25.16 5.43
CA ALA A 817 19.81 23.93 6.09
C ALA A 817 20.94 22.90 6.28
N ALA A 818 22.01 22.98 5.49
CA ALA A 818 23.24 22.21 5.67
C ALA A 818 24.25 22.86 6.64
N ASN A 819 23.83 23.90 7.39
CA ASN A 819 24.67 24.73 8.26
C ASN A 819 25.89 25.38 7.57
N ARG A 820 25.86 25.51 6.24
CA ARG A 820 26.88 26.22 5.46
C ARG A 820 26.42 27.66 5.28
N GLN A 821 27.12 28.62 5.88
CA GLN A 821 26.83 30.03 5.58
C GLN A 821 27.20 30.31 4.12
N PRO A 822 26.28 30.83 3.29
CA PRO A 822 26.59 31.25 1.94
C PRO A 822 27.59 32.41 1.99
N TYR A 823 28.56 32.39 1.07
CA TYR A 823 29.64 33.38 1.02
C TYR A 823 29.09 34.75 0.59
N LEU A 824 28.76 35.61 1.57
CA LEU A 824 28.43 37.01 1.33
C LEU A 824 29.69 37.75 0.86
N HIS A 825 29.68 38.18 -0.40
CA HIS A 825 30.80 38.91 -0.98
C HIS A 825 30.99 40.30 -0.33
N THR A 826 29.91 40.84 0.25
CA THR A 826 29.82 42.16 0.91
C THR A 826 29.89 42.02 2.44
N LYS A 827 30.60 42.92 3.12
CA LYS A 827 30.62 43.00 4.59
C LYS A 827 29.24 43.41 5.12
N ARG A 828 28.78 42.77 6.21
CA ARG A 828 27.41 42.88 6.78
C ARG A 828 26.90 44.32 7.02
N HIS A 829 27.78 45.31 7.23
CA HIS A 829 27.37 46.72 7.41
C HIS A 829 27.10 47.46 6.08
N ASN A 830 27.72 47.05 4.97
CA ASN A 830 27.51 47.67 3.65
C ASN A 830 26.36 47.03 2.86
N LEU A 831 25.86 45.87 3.29
CA LEU A 831 24.83 45.11 2.56
C LEU A 831 23.57 45.94 2.27
N GLN A 832 23.16 46.80 3.21
CA GLN A 832 22.00 47.69 3.02
C GLN A 832 22.28 48.78 1.97
N ALA A 833 23.45 49.40 2.01
CA ALA A 833 23.85 50.46 1.08
C ALA A 833 24.05 49.92 -0.35
N GLU A 834 24.64 48.73 -0.51
CA GLU A 834 24.73 48.06 -1.81
C GLU A 834 23.35 47.60 -2.31
N TYR A 835 22.48 47.09 -1.43
CA TYR A 835 21.10 46.75 -1.80
C TYR A 835 20.31 47.98 -2.28
N GLU A 836 20.42 49.11 -1.60
CA GLU A 836 19.77 50.38 -1.99
C GLU A 836 20.36 50.93 -3.30
N TYR A 837 21.68 50.93 -3.46
CA TYR A 837 22.35 51.29 -4.72
C TYR A 837 21.89 50.41 -5.89
N HIS A 838 21.84 49.08 -5.70
CA HIS A 838 21.36 48.16 -6.73
C HIS A 838 19.86 48.32 -7.00
N LYS A 839 19.03 48.59 -5.99
CA LYS A 839 17.60 48.87 -6.12
C LYS A 839 17.34 50.13 -6.93
N ASP A 840 18.12 51.19 -6.71
CA ASP A 840 18.02 52.44 -7.46
C ASP A 840 18.57 52.33 -8.87
N LEU A 841 19.69 51.63 -9.07
CA LEU A 841 20.20 51.32 -10.40
C LEU A 841 19.17 50.49 -11.19
N ASN A 842 18.51 49.51 -10.55
CA ASN A 842 17.44 48.72 -11.15
C ASN A 842 16.18 49.54 -11.45
N ASN A 843 15.83 50.52 -10.60
CA ASN A 843 14.76 51.50 -10.87
C ASN A 843 15.08 52.42 -12.06
N ARG A 844 16.34 52.84 -12.21
CA ARG A 844 16.83 53.62 -13.36
C ARG A 844 16.79 52.78 -14.64
N LEU A 845 17.20 51.51 -14.60
CA LEU A 845 17.04 50.59 -15.73
C LEU A 845 15.56 50.35 -16.09
N CYS A 846 14.67 50.18 -15.10
CA CYS A 846 13.21 50.08 -15.34
C CYS A 846 12.62 51.34 -16.01
N THR A 847 13.12 52.54 -15.71
CA THR A 847 12.63 53.78 -16.32
C THR A 847 13.21 53.98 -17.72
N ILE A 848 14.50 53.72 -17.93
CA ILE A 848 15.12 53.70 -19.26
C ILE A 848 14.40 52.71 -20.19
N LEU A 849 14.09 51.49 -19.72
CA LEU A 849 13.37 50.49 -20.51
C LEU A 849 11.91 50.86 -20.78
N LYS A 850 11.26 51.62 -19.89
CA LYS A 850 9.91 52.17 -20.15
C LYS A 850 9.93 53.28 -21.20
N ASN A 851 10.95 54.13 -21.20
CA ASN A 851 11.11 55.15 -22.23
C ASN A 851 11.37 54.48 -23.59
N LEU A 852 12.32 53.53 -23.66
CA LEU A 852 12.61 52.77 -24.89
C LEU A 852 11.39 51.97 -25.43
N LEU A 853 10.49 51.50 -24.55
CA LEU A 853 9.21 50.91 -24.95
C LEU A 853 8.25 51.92 -25.61
N SER A 854 8.32 53.19 -25.22
CA SER A 854 7.55 54.28 -25.83
C SER A 854 8.19 54.81 -27.11
N ASP A 855 9.52 54.91 -27.14
CA ASP A 855 10.29 55.48 -28.24
C ASP A 855 10.38 54.53 -29.44
N PHE A 856 10.33 53.20 -29.21
CA PHE A 856 10.50 52.18 -30.25
C PHE A 856 9.45 51.04 -30.18
N PRO A 857 8.18 51.30 -30.55
CA PRO A 857 7.12 50.30 -30.54
C PRO A 857 7.45 49.02 -31.33
N ASN A 858 8.17 49.14 -32.45
CA ASN A 858 8.56 48.04 -33.33
C ASN A 858 9.42 46.96 -32.63
N HIS A 859 9.98 47.25 -31.45
CA HIS A 859 10.78 46.32 -30.65
C HIS A 859 10.12 45.97 -29.30
N PHE A 860 8.80 46.19 -29.16
CA PHE A 860 8.03 46.00 -27.94
C PHE A 860 8.32 44.68 -27.22
N HIS A 861 8.38 43.55 -27.94
CA HIS A 861 8.66 42.24 -27.34
C HIS A 861 10.10 42.10 -26.81
N LEU A 862 11.10 42.75 -27.42
CA LEU A 862 12.49 42.72 -26.95
C LEU A 862 12.66 43.57 -25.70
N PHE A 863 12.14 44.80 -25.70
CA PHE A 863 12.21 45.66 -24.52
C PHE A 863 11.31 45.14 -23.37
N THR A 864 10.19 44.48 -23.66
CA THR A 864 9.38 43.77 -22.65
C THR A 864 10.14 42.59 -22.04
N ARG A 865 10.90 41.82 -22.83
CA ARG A 865 11.78 40.76 -22.30
C ARG A 865 12.84 41.32 -21.35
N LEU A 866 13.54 42.38 -21.76
CA LEU A 866 14.53 43.04 -20.90
C LEU A 866 13.89 43.66 -19.64
N TYR A 867 12.72 44.27 -19.77
CA TYR A 867 11.96 44.82 -18.65
C TYR A 867 11.53 43.72 -17.67
N ASN A 868 11.14 42.53 -18.15
CA ASN A 868 10.89 41.37 -17.29
C ASN A 868 12.16 41.00 -16.50
N THR A 869 13.29 40.75 -17.17
CA THR A 869 14.56 40.38 -16.51
C THR A 869 14.95 41.36 -15.39
N VAL A 870 14.79 42.66 -15.63
CA VAL A 870 15.09 43.74 -14.66
C VAL A 870 14.02 43.87 -13.57
N SER A 871 12.73 43.63 -13.86
CA SER A 871 11.64 43.90 -12.92
C SER A 871 11.27 42.74 -11.98
N ILE A 872 11.76 41.51 -12.19
CA ILE A 872 11.41 40.34 -11.35
C ILE A 872 11.74 40.52 -9.86
N SER A 873 12.71 41.37 -9.50
CA SER A 873 12.96 41.73 -8.09
C SER A 873 11.72 42.33 -7.40
N LYS A 874 10.84 43.02 -8.12
CA LYS A 874 9.58 43.59 -7.60
C LYS A 874 8.48 42.55 -7.46
N TYR A 875 8.47 41.50 -8.30
CA TYR A 875 7.49 40.41 -8.20
C TYR A 875 7.65 39.57 -6.92
N PHE A 876 8.86 39.52 -6.33
CA PHE A 876 9.10 38.88 -5.04
C PHE A 876 9.02 39.84 -3.84
N GLY A 877 9.19 41.15 -4.03
CA GLY A 877 9.08 42.13 -2.94
C GLY A 877 7.70 42.20 -2.28
N ASN A 878 6.64 41.86 -3.01
CA ASN A 878 5.27 41.82 -2.48
C ASN A 878 4.95 40.53 -1.67
N LEU A 879 5.92 39.61 -1.51
CA LEU A 879 5.79 38.41 -0.66
C LEU A 879 6.46 38.55 0.71
N GLU A 880 7.02 39.73 1.03
CA GLU A 880 7.69 40.02 2.31
C GLU A 880 6.90 41.02 3.19
N ILE A 881 5.55 40.96 3.11
CA ILE A 881 4.63 41.45 4.15
C ILE A 881 3.65 40.33 4.47
N GLY A 882 4.09 39.38 5.29
CA GLY A 882 3.37 38.13 5.57
C GLY A 882 3.86 37.40 6.82
N SER A 883 4.28 38.16 7.85
CA SER A 883 4.76 37.62 9.12
C SER A 883 4.36 38.52 10.31
N GLN A 884 3.10 38.37 10.72
CA GLN A 884 2.65 38.49 12.11
C GLN A 884 2.09 37.12 12.52
#